data_AF-A0A356FGA7-F1
#
_entry.id   AF-A0A356FGA7-F1
#
_cell.length_a   1.000
_cell.length_b   1.000
_cell.length_c   1.000
_cell.angle_alpha   90.00
_cell.angle_beta   90.00
_cell.angle_gamma   90.00
#
_symmetry.space_group_name_H-M   'P 1'
#
loop_
_entity.id
_entity.type
_entity.pdbx_description
1 polymer ?
#
loop_
_entity_poly.entity_id
_entity_poly.type
_entity_poly.pdbx_seq_one_letter_code
_entity_poly.pdbx_strand_id
1 'polypeptide(L)'
;GYARKNIDVDKVVQDAVNSGKKLSLAAEAYVLRNASVADLLKLKRTKGVCRAILSREKVKLSDLDAALTGLAKLEEKNKIAVLMGLIKAAQEGGTAGLTGLGRLLAFQAPEELAGALEELKSLAEVAKTSAVRQLCYSSLISAVGNGDDAYLQASKSKDGLRDFLTAVLRVSDDDIRDRLYSKVRSLVSELPSGLKREAGDDKIHDLAIKTLGSIPGHGKEKFSDLTAQLKAGRNRDASIEVLRGISREDWKKEEVRSLVDNLVGYQSELPASERNSDTATAAFFLTVKLAQALPSEEAREVTSRLRNLDVRIIAIGTVPHRMIYDKERIAVQAGKPVEFRFTNTDSMPHNFAITIPGALEEVGKLAEATGTAEDAIERHYIPKTDKVLLASRLLQSGETQALTYEAPVKPGIYPYVCTYPGHWQRMYGALYVVADLKAYRANPAGYLSKNPLPLKDELLKLNQRNTEWTFNQLAAPIRQLEGRSFEVGKSVFKVSNCVACHRLNNEGQVFGPDLAKLDPKKRTAEHILRSLLEPSKDIDEKFQTYALVQRTGKVVTGMIVEETAKQVKVIVNPLAKVAPAVVDKSVIVARRKLPNSIMPEGLLNRLSREEILDLIAYVLSGGDMKSKLFKAHKH
;
A
#
# COMPACT_ATOMS: atom_id res chain seq x y z
N GLY A 1 39.14 25.67 -4.20
CA GLY A 1 39.51 24.35 -3.63
C GLY A 1 40.67 24.48 -2.65
N TYR A 2 41.86 24.81 -3.14
CA TYR A 2 43.10 24.82 -2.35
C TYR A 2 43.17 25.91 -1.26
N ALA A 3 42.82 27.17 -1.58
CA ALA A 3 42.89 28.28 -0.62
C ALA A 3 41.93 28.16 0.59
N ARG A 4 40.73 27.59 0.41
CA ARG A 4 39.75 27.38 1.50
C ARG A 4 40.16 26.30 2.50
N LYS A 5 41.15 25.45 2.18
CA LYS A 5 41.68 24.44 3.11
C LYS A 5 42.80 24.96 4.01
N ASN A 6 43.46 26.07 3.62
CA ASN A 6 44.64 26.62 4.30
C ASN A 6 44.45 28.03 4.85
N ILE A 7 43.36 28.71 4.49
CA ILE A 7 43.03 30.07 4.92
C ILE A 7 41.55 30.11 5.33
N ASP A 8 41.28 30.66 6.51
CA ASP A 8 39.93 30.97 6.97
C ASP A 8 39.39 32.17 6.17
N VAL A 9 38.88 31.87 4.98
CA VAL A 9 38.39 32.87 4.02
C VAL A 9 37.27 33.71 4.63
N ASP A 10 36.44 33.13 5.49
CA ASP A 10 35.32 33.84 6.11
C ASP A 10 35.86 34.87 7.11
N LYS A 11 36.85 34.51 7.92
CA LYS A 11 37.55 35.44 8.81
C LYS A 11 38.25 36.57 8.05
N VAL A 12 38.93 36.27 6.95
CA VAL A 12 39.62 37.29 6.12
C VAL A 12 38.61 38.29 5.54
N VAL A 13 37.46 37.80 5.08
CA VAL A 13 36.38 38.65 4.57
C VAL A 13 35.80 39.50 5.70
N GLN A 14 35.59 38.94 6.88
CA GLN A 14 35.03 39.64 8.03
C GLN A 14 36.00 40.71 8.58
N ASP A 15 37.29 40.42 8.67
CA ASP A 15 38.32 41.38 9.05
C ASP A 15 38.41 42.53 8.04
N ALA A 16 38.33 42.23 6.75
CA ALA A 16 38.32 43.25 5.70
C ALA A 16 37.08 44.17 5.82
N VAL A 17 35.89 43.60 6.04
CA VAL A 17 34.64 44.34 6.28
C VAL A 17 34.74 45.22 7.54
N ASN A 18 35.23 44.67 8.65
CA ASN A 18 35.36 45.38 9.92
C ASN A 18 36.43 46.47 9.90
N SER A 19 37.48 46.31 9.08
CA SER A 19 38.61 47.25 9.05
C SER A 19 38.26 48.64 8.50
N GLY A 20 37.18 48.76 7.72
CA GLY A 20 36.77 50.01 7.07
C GLY A 20 37.79 50.57 6.05
N LYS A 21 38.88 49.85 5.75
CA LYS A 21 39.94 50.30 4.84
C LYS A 21 39.49 50.22 3.37
N LYS A 22 39.96 51.15 2.54
CA LYS A 22 39.68 51.15 1.10
C LYS A 22 40.41 49.97 0.43
N LEU A 23 39.64 49.03 -0.08
CA LEU A 23 40.16 47.83 -0.77
C LEU A 23 40.49 48.13 -2.23
N SER A 24 41.35 47.31 -2.84
CA SER A 24 41.51 47.31 -4.30
C SER A 24 40.23 46.79 -4.96
N LEU A 25 39.97 47.14 -6.23
CA LEU A 25 38.76 46.71 -6.94
C LEU A 25 38.59 45.18 -6.97
N ALA A 26 39.69 44.44 -7.12
CA ALA A 26 39.67 42.98 -7.09
C ALA A 26 39.38 42.42 -5.69
N ALA A 27 39.97 43.02 -4.64
CA ALA A 27 39.72 42.64 -3.26
C ALA A 27 38.30 42.98 -2.82
N GLU A 28 37.77 44.13 -3.22
CA GLU A 28 36.38 44.53 -2.98
C GLU A 28 35.42 43.56 -3.67
N ALA A 29 35.61 43.25 -4.96
CA ALA A 29 34.79 42.27 -5.66
C ALA A 29 34.84 40.87 -5.01
N TYR A 30 36.01 40.45 -4.53
CA TYR A 30 36.17 39.19 -3.80
C TYR A 30 35.43 39.20 -2.46
N VAL A 31 35.61 40.25 -1.66
CA VAL A 31 34.96 40.42 -0.35
C VAL A 31 33.45 40.42 -0.53
N LEU A 32 32.92 41.23 -1.45
CA LEU A 32 31.48 41.29 -1.72
C LEU A 32 30.90 39.96 -2.20
N ARG A 33 31.64 39.22 -3.04
CA ARG A 33 31.20 37.91 -3.53
C ARG A 33 31.15 36.85 -2.43
N ASN A 34 31.99 36.93 -1.41
CA ASN A 34 32.08 35.92 -0.35
C ASN A 34 31.45 36.34 0.99
N ALA A 35 31.16 37.62 1.20
CA ALA A 35 30.56 38.12 2.43
C ALA A 35 29.14 37.56 2.67
N SER A 36 28.85 37.30 3.95
CA SER A 36 27.52 36.87 4.39
C SER A 36 26.49 38.00 4.17
N VAL A 37 25.21 37.64 4.07
CA VAL A 37 24.13 38.66 3.98
C VAL A 37 24.16 39.60 5.18
N ALA A 38 24.41 39.07 6.39
CA ALA A 38 24.47 39.86 7.61
C ALA A 38 25.60 40.91 7.58
N ASP A 39 26.75 40.57 7.01
CA ASP A 39 27.88 41.52 6.91
C ASP A 39 27.66 42.52 5.78
N LEU A 40 27.11 42.09 4.64
CA LEU A 40 26.73 42.98 3.55
C LEU A 40 25.71 44.04 3.99
N LEU A 41 24.79 43.71 4.90
CA LEU A 41 23.81 44.64 5.45
C LEU A 41 24.42 45.71 6.37
N LYS A 42 25.60 45.47 6.95
CA LYS A 42 26.33 46.45 7.78
C LYS A 42 27.16 47.43 6.95
N LEU A 43 27.46 47.10 5.70
CA LEU A 43 28.29 47.92 4.82
C LEU A 43 27.52 49.12 4.26
N LYS A 44 28.25 50.21 3.98
CA LYS A 44 27.71 51.37 3.26
C LYS A 44 27.11 50.92 1.92
N ARG A 45 25.91 51.41 1.60
CA ARG A 45 25.19 51.10 0.35
C ARG A 45 25.91 51.69 -0.87
N THR A 46 26.95 51.02 -1.36
CA THR A 46 27.58 51.29 -2.66
C THR A 46 26.90 50.48 -3.76
N LYS A 47 27.18 50.77 -5.04
CA LYS A 47 26.65 49.99 -6.17
C LYS A 47 27.03 48.51 -6.04
N GLY A 48 28.28 48.23 -5.66
CA GLY A 48 28.79 46.88 -5.44
C GLY A 48 28.07 46.14 -4.31
N VAL A 49 27.90 46.79 -3.15
CA VAL A 49 27.20 46.19 -1.99
C VAL A 49 25.74 45.90 -2.32
N CYS A 50 25.03 46.82 -2.96
CA CYS A 50 23.64 46.61 -3.33
C CYS A 50 23.49 45.43 -4.31
N ARG A 51 24.33 45.36 -5.36
CA ARG A 51 24.33 44.22 -6.31
C ARG A 51 24.71 42.89 -5.63
N ALA A 52 25.64 42.91 -4.67
CA ALA A 52 26.02 41.73 -3.92
C ALA A 52 24.86 41.17 -3.09
N ILE A 53 24.03 42.03 -2.49
CA ILE A 53 22.83 41.62 -1.73
C ILE A 53 21.76 41.08 -2.67
N LEU A 54 21.48 41.80 -3.77
CA LEU A 54 20.45 41.45 -4.74
C LEU A 54 20.73 40.13 -5.48
N SER A 55 21.98 39.67 -5.52
CA SER A 55 22.37 38.38 -6.11
C SER A 55 22.33 37.19 -5.13
N ARG A 56 21.95 37.38 -3.86
CA ARG A 56 21.86 36.29 -2.87
C ARG A 56 20.50 35.61 -2.90
N GLU A 57 20.50 34.28 -2.70
CA GLU A 57 19.26 33.48 -2.76
C GLU A 57 18.35 33.66 -1.54
N LYS A 58 18.92 33.84 -0.34
CA LYS A 58 18.17 33.83 0.93
C LYS A 58 18.31 35.18 1.65
N VAL A 59 17.56 36.17 1.17
CA VAL A 59 17.49 37.52 1.76
C VAL A 59 16.03 37.87 2.03
N LYS A 60 15.78 38.66 3.08
CA LYS A 60 14.44 39.18 3.38
C LYS A 60 14.00 40.15 2.27
N LEU A 61 12.70 40.17 1.96
CA LEU A 61 12.14 41.06 0.94
C LEU A 61 12.42 42.54 1.22
N SER A 62 12.29 42.97 2.48
CA SER A 62 12.60 44.35 2.90
C SER A 62 14.05 44.76 2.65
N ASP A 63 14.99 43.83 2.87
CA ASP A 63 16.42 44.09 2.68
C ASP A 63 16.78 44.14 1.18
N LEU A 64 16.15 43.27 0.37
CA LEU A 64 16.25 43.33 -1.09
C LEU A 64 15.68 44.64 -1.62
N ASP A 65 14.54 45.08 -1.10
CA ASP A 65 13.89 46.32 -1.51
C ASP A 65 14.72 47.57 -1.17
N ALA A 66 15.29 47.60 0.04
CA ALA A 66 16.21 48.65 0.45
C ALA A 66 17.49 48.68 -0.42
N ALA A 67 18.05 47.51 -0.76
CA ALA A 67 19.20 47.42 -1.64
C ALA A 67 18.88 47.87 -3.08
N LEU A 68 17.71 47.50 -3.60
CA LEU A 68 17.25 47.95 -4.92
C LEU A 68 17.02 49.46 -4.95
N THR A 69 16.36 50.02 -3.93
CA THR A 69 16.14 51.47 -3.79
C THR A 69 17.47 52.23 -3.73
N GLY A 70 18.43 51.72 -2.96
CA GLY A 70 19.78 52.30 -2.90
C GLY A 70 20.50 52.25 -4.25
N LEU A 71 20.41 51.13 -4.96
CA LEU A 71 21.02 50.98 -6.28
C LEU A 71 20.38 51.91 -7.32
N ALA A 72 19.05 52.00 -7.34
CA ALA A 72 18.29 52.88 -8.21
C ALA A 72 18.70 54.35 -8.04
N LYS A 73 18.83 54.81 -6.79
CA LYS A 73 19.33 56.15 -6.48
C LYS A 73 20.77 56.38 -6.97
N LEU A 74 21.66 55.41 -6.79
CA LEU A 74 23.06 55.52 -7.21
C LEU A 74 23.24 55.45 -8.73
N GLU A 75 22.32 54.80 -9.44
CA GLU A 75 22.32 54.69 -10.90
C GLU A 75 21.46 55.76 -11.58
N GLU A 76 20.79 56.63 -10.81
CA GLU A 76 19.88 57.67 -11.30
C GLU A 76 18.80 57.10 -12.24
N LYS A 77 18.26 55.93 -11.88
CA LYS A 77 17.26 55.20 -12.66
C LYS A 77 16.04 54.90 -11.81
N ASN A 78 14.90 54.69 -12.49
CA ASN A 78 13.73 54.10 -11.85
C ASN A 78 14.06 52.69 -11.32
N LYS A 79 13.55 52.38 -10.13
CA LYS A 79 13.64 51.11 -9.42
C LYS A 79 13.28 49.90 -10.30
N ILE A 80 12.20 49.99 -11.08
CA ILE A 80 11.76 48.92 -11.99
C ILE A 80 12.78 48.68 -13.10
N ALA A 81 13.28 49.75 -13.74
CA ALA A 81 14.27 49.64 -14.81
C ALA A 81 15.56 48.96 -14.30
N VAL A 82 16.00 49.28 -13.07
CA VAL A 82 17.15 48.60 -12.44
C VAL A 82 16.83 47.13 -12.18
N LEU A 83 15.66 46.82 -11.62
CA LEU A 83 15.25 45.45 -11.34
C LEU A 83 15.17 44.59 -12.60
N MET A 84 14.61 45.12 -13.69
CA MET A 84 14.55 44.45 -15.00
C MET A 84 15.94 44.20 -15.56
N GLY A 85 16.83 45.19 -15.47
CA GLY A 85 18.24 45.00 -15.85
C GLY A 85 18.93 43.88 -15.06
N LEU A 86 18.67 43.81 -13.75
CA LEU A 86 19.25 42.76 -12.90
C LEU A 86 18.70 41.37 -13.23
N ILE A 87 17.40 41.24 -13.49
CA ILE A 87 16.80 39.96 -13.90
C ILE A 87 17.39 39.49 -15.23
N LYS A 88 17.49 40.39 -16.23
CA LYS A 88 18.11 40.08 -17.53
C LYS A 88 19.56 39.62 -17.37
N ALA A 89 20.37 40.38 -16.63
CA ALA A 89 21.77 40.04 -16.40
C ALA A 89 21.96 38.71 -15.65
N ALA A 90 21.13 38.43 -14.64
CA ALA A 90 21.18 37.16 -13.91
C ALA A 90 20.80 35.97 -14.80
N GLN A 91 19.96 36.16 -15.82
CA GLN A 91 19.67 35.09 -16.78
C GLN A 91 20.87 34.71 -17.66
N GLU A 92 21.80 35.63 -17.90
CA GLU A 92 23.00 35.39 -18.71
C GLU A 92 24.14 34.78 -17.88
N GLY A 93 24.29 35.17 -16.61
CA GLY A 93 25.41 34.79 -15.74
C GLY A 93 25.16 33.64 -14.73
N GLY A 94 23.95 33.10 -14.66
CA GLY A 94 23.57 31.98 -13.76
C GLY A 94 22.38 32.31 -12.86
N THR A 95 21.56 31.30 -12.50
CA THR A 95 20.24 31.52 -11.89
C THR A 95 20.22 31.95 -10.41
N ALA A 96 21.39 32.12 -9.79
CA ALA A 96 21.51 32.52 -8.39
C ALA A 96 20.92 33.91 -8.16
N GLY A 97 20.01 34.01 -7.17
CA GLY A 97 19.32 35.27 -6.83
C GLY A 97 18.08 35.60 -7.68
N LEU A 98 17.83 34.90 -8.81
CA LEU A 98 16.66 35.15 -9.67
C LEU A 98 15.34 35.03 -8.91
N THR A 99 15.22 34.06 -8.00
CA THR A 99 14.02 33.90 -7.15
C THR A 99 13.79 35.11 -6.25
N GLY A 100 14.85 35.69 -5.69
CA GLY A 100 14.76 36.91 -4.87
C GLY A 100 14.34 38.12 -5.69
N LEU A 101 14.94 38.31 -6.87
CA LEU A 101 14.60 39.40 -7.78
C LEU A 101 13.17 39.30 -8.31
N GLY A 102 12.70 38.10 -8.66
CA GLY A 102 11.31 37.90 -9.08
C GLY A 102 10.31 38.18 -7.95
N ARG A 103 10.61 37.79 -6.71
CA ARG A 103 9.77 38.14 -5.55
C ARG A 103 9.73 39.65 -5.33
N LEU A 104 10.86 40.32 -5.53
CA LEU A 104 10.96 41.77 -5.43
C LEU A 104 10.12 42.46 -6.51
N LEU A 105 10.06 41.88 -7.72
CA LEU A 105 9.20 42.37 -8.81
C LEU A 105 7.73 42.34 -8.44
N ALA A 106 7.26 41.20 -7.91
CA ALA A 106 5.87 41.05 -7.45
C ALA A 106 5.53 41.90 -6.22
N PHE A 107 6.53 42.48 -5.56
CA PHE A 107 6.36 43.36 -4.39
C PHE A 107 6.24 44.84 -4.75
N GLN A 108 6.48 45.23 -6.01
CA GLN A 108 6.40 46.64 -6.43
C GLN A 108 4.95 47.10 -6.57
N ALA A 109 4.74 48.41 -6.44
CA ALA A 109 3.40 48.99 -6.53
C ALA A 109 2.85 48.89 -7.97
N PRO A 110 1.53 48.69 -8.17
CA PRO A 110 0.92 48.62 -9.49
C PRO A 110 1.26 49.81 -10.40
N GLU A 111 1.33 51.02 -9.84
CA GLU A 111 1.64 52.26 -10.57
C GLU A 111 3.08 52.27 -11.09
N GLU A 112 4.02 51.71 -10.33
CA GLU A 112 5.42 51.59 -10.75
C GLU A 112 5.56 50.55 -11.88
N LEU A 113 4.82 49.44 -11.78
CA LEU A 113 4.82 48.36 -12.77
C LEU A 113 4.16 48.80 -14.10
N ALA A 114 3.15 49.67 -14.05
CA ALA A 114 2.47 50.20 -15.23
C ALA A 114 3.41 50.93 -16.20
N GLY A 115 4.50 51.53 -15.70
CA GLY A 115 5.53 52.17 -16.53
C GLY A 115 6.44 51.19 -17.28
N ALA A 116 6.35 49.88 -17.04
CA ALA A 116 7.28 48.87 -17.57
C ALA A 116 6.57 47.67 -18.23
N LEU A 117 5.32 47.84 -18.68
CA LEU A 117 4.50 46.75 -19.23
C LEU A 117 5.16 46.01 -20.40
N GLU A 118 5.75 46.73 -21.36
CA GLU A 118 6.41 46.10 -22.52
C GLU A 118 7.65 45.29 -22.13
N GLU A 119 8.41 45.75 -21.13
CA GLU A 119 9.57 45.02 -20.61
C GLU A 119 9.14 43.76 -19.85
N LEU A 120 8.06 43.85 -19.08
CA LEU A 120 7.45 42.72 -18.38
C LEU A 120 6.92 41.68 -19.36
N LYS A 121 6.25 42.09 -20.44
CA LYS A 121 5.78 41.19 -21.53
C LYS A 121 6.95 40.47 -22.17
N SER A 122 8.00 41.20 -22.53
CA SER A 122 9.21 40.63 -23.11
C SER A 122 9.86 39.61 -22.18
N LEU A 123 10.02 39.94 -20.89
CA LEU A 123 10.60 39.02 -19.91
C LEU A 123 9.71 37.79 -19.64
N ALA A 124 8.39 37.96 -19.62
CA ALA A 124 7.47 36.82 -19.51
C ALA A 124 7.60 35.84 -20.70
N GLU A 125 8.05 36.32 -21.86
CA GLU A 125 8.35 35.50 -23.05
C GLU A 125 9.72 34.83 -22.98
N VAL A 126 10.78 35.62 -22.78
CA VAL A 126 12.16 35.17 -23.01
C VAL A 126 12.85 34.62 -21.76
N ALA A 127 12.24 34.76 -20.58
CA ALA A 127 12.89 34.37 -19.34
C ALA A 127 13.18 32.86 -19.29
N LYS A 128 14.44 32.53 -18.94
CA LYS A 128 14.96 31.16 -18.93
C LYS A 128 14.33 30.25 -17.87
N THR A 129 13.74 30.81 -16.81
CA THR A 129 13.16 30.02 -15.71
C THR A 129 11.66 30.28 -15.58
N SER A 130 10.90 29.21 -15.38
CA SER A 130 9.44 29.26 -15.16
C SER A 130 9.07 30.13 -13.95
N ALA A 131 9.84 30.08 -12.86
CA ALA A 131 9.60 30.93 -11.68
C ALA A 131 9.62 32.44 -12.02
N VAL A 132 10.57 32.89 -12.84
CA VAL A 132 10.64 34.29 -13.26
C VAL A 132 9.49 34.65 -14.20
N ARG A 133 9.13 33.78 -15.16
CA ARG A 133 7.98 34.00 -16.04
C ARG A 133 6.67 34.13 -15.25
N GLN A 134 6.45 33.24 -14.27
CA GLN A 134 5.28 33.29 -13.38
C GLN A 134 5.18 34.61 -12.61
N LEU A 135 6.32 35.11 -12.09
CA LEU A 135 6.36 36.40 -11.37
C LEU A 135 6.12 37.58 -12.32
N CYS A 136 6.60 37.52 -13.56
CA CYS A 136 6.30 38.52 -14.59
C CYS A 136 4.81 38.54 -14.94
N TYR A 137 4.18 37.38 -15.17
CA TYR A 137 2.73 37.30 -15.42
C TYR A 137 1.92 37.82 -14.23
N SER A 138 2.27 37.46 -13.00
CA SER A 138 1.61 37.97 -11.79
C SER A 138 1.71 39.49 -11.68
N SER A 139 2.87 40.04 -12.04
CA SER A 139 3.12 41.48 -12.01
C SER A 139 2.34 42.21 -13.12
N LEU A 140 2.29 41.65 -14.34
CA LEU A 140 1.47 42.17 -15.45
C LEU A 140 -0.02 42.20 -15.08
N ILE A 141 -0.52 41.11 -14.49
CA ILE A 141 -1.90 41.02 -14.04
C ILE A 141 -2.21 42.10 -13.00
N SER A 142 -1.33 42.25 -12.01
CA SER A 142 -1.52 43.20 -10.90
C SER A 142 -1.38 44.65 -11.34
N ALA A 143 -0.50 44.95 -12.29
CA ALA A 143 -0.27 46.30 -12.79
C ALA A 143 -1.46 46.85 -13.59
N VAL A 144 -2.11 46.01 -14.39
CA VAL A 144 -3.22 46.41 -15.27
C VAL A 144 -4.60 46.16 -14.62
N GLY A 145 -4.69 45.17 -13.72
CA GLY A 145 -5.91 44.84 -13.00
C GLY A 145 -6.97 44.08 -13.81
N ASN A 146 -6.61 43.46 -14.94
CA ASN A 146 -7.51 42.62 -15.76
C ASN A 146 -6.84 41.40 -16.43
N GLY A 147 -5.50 41.42 -16.54
CA GLY A 147 -4.68 40.35 -17.12
C GLY A 147 -4.87 40.08 -18.62
N ASP A 148 -5.48 40.99 -19.38
CA ASP A 148 -5.63 40.87 -20.86
C ASP A 148 -4.27 40.71 -21.54
N ASP A 149 -3.36 41.62 -21.24
CA ASP A 149 -1.99 41.62 -21.76
C ASP A 149 -1.21 40.37 -21.35
N ALA A 150 -1.38 39.93 -20.10
CA ALA A 150 -0.73 38.73 -19.59
C ALA A 150 -1.21 37.47 -20.31
N TYR A 151 -2.53 37.35 -20.55
CA TYR A 151 -3.11 36.21 -21.26
C TYR A 151 -2.76 36.21 -22.74
N LEU A 152 -2.81 37.38 -23.40
CA LEU A 152 -2.41 37.51 -24.80
C LEU A 152 -0.96 37.05 -25.00
N GLN A 153 -0.07 37.49 -24.10
CA GLN A 153 1.33 37.09 -24.11
C GLN A 153 1.50 35.59 -23.86
N ALA A 154 0.79 35.05 -22.85
CA ALA A 154 0.84 33.63 -22.51
C ALA A 154 0.34 32.72 -23.62
N SER A 155 -0.67 33.17 -24.38
CA SER A 155 -1.33 32.41 -25.45
C SER A 155 -0.43 32.10 -26.65
N LYS A 156 0.76 32.71 -26.72
CA LYS A 156 1.77 32.44 -27.75
C LYS A 156 2.47 31.09 -27.58
N SER A 157 2.46 30.50 -26.38
CA SER A 157 3.14 29.22 -26.13
C SER A 157 2.50 28.41 -25.01
N LYS A 158 2.66 27.08 -25.07
CA LYS A 158 2.15 26.16 -24.04
C LYS A 158 2.77 26.41 -22.66
N ASP A 159 4.06 26.71 -22.61
CA ASP A 159 4.75 27.04 -21.35
C ASP A 159 4.31 28.38 -20.80
N GLY A 160 4.06 29.37 -21.68
CA GLY A 160 3.45 30.63 -21.31
C GLY A 160 2.09 30.44 -20.63
N LEU A 161 1.22 29.61 -21.19
CA LEU A 161 -0.07 29.28 -20.57
C LEU A 161 0.08 28.61 -19.20
N ARG A 162 1.00 27.66 -19.05
CA ARG A 162 1.27 27.01 -17.75
C ARG A 162 1.72 28.01 -16.69
N ASP A 163 2.66 28.88 -17.08
CA ASP A 163 3.20 29.90 -16.18
C ASP A 163 2.15 30.97 -15.83
N PHE A 164 1.34 31.38 -16.80
CA PHE A 164 0.21 32.29 -16.58
C PHE A 164 -0.81 31.71 -15.60
N LEU A 165 -1.30 30.48 -15.83
CA LEU A 165 -2.26 29.85 -14.92
C LEU A 165 -1.71 29.72 -13.49
N THR A 166 -0.44 29.35 -13.36
CA THR A 166 0.23 29.29 -12.05
C THR A 166 0.42 30.68 -11.43
N ALA A 167 0.54 31.73 -12.24
CA ALA A 167 0.59 33.10 -11.77
C ALA A 167 -0.76 33.58 -11.25
N VAL A 168 -1.87 33.24 -11.92
CA VAL A 168 -3.24 33.57 -11.46
C VAL A 168 -3.51 33.03 -10.07
N LEU A 169 -3.05 31.81 -9.74
CA LEU A 169 -3.15 31.22 -8.40
C LEU A 169 -2.47 32.04 -7.28
N ARG A 170 -1.54 32.95 -7.64
CA ARG A 170 -0.77 33.76 -6.69
C ARG A 170 -1.28 35.19 -6.55
N VAL A 171 -2.24 35.60 -7.39
CA VAL A 171 -2.88 36.91 -7.29
C VAL A 171 -3.76 36.89 -6.05
N SER A 172 -3.45 37.76 -5.08
CA SER A 172 -4.20 37.82 -3.81
C SER A 172 -5.52 38.57 -3.91
N ASP A 173 -5.70 39.40 -4.94
CA ASP A 173 -6.89 40.22 -5.14
C ASP A 173 -8.00 39.42 -5.86
N ASP A 174 -9.14 39.29 -5.20
CA ASP A 174 -10.28 38.50 -5.68
C ASP A 174 -10.98 39.14 -6.88
N ASP A 175 -11.07 40.47 -6.94
CA ASP A 175 -11.70 41.19 -8.05
C ASP A 175 -10.85 41.06 -9.32
N ILE A 176 -9.52 41.10 -9.19
CA ILE A 176 -8.61 40.84 -10.31
C ILE A 176 -8.74 39.39 -10.78
N ARG A 177 -8.83 38.42 -9.87
CA ARG A 177 -9.05 37.01 -10.21
C ARG A 177 -10.40 36.77 -10.89
N ASP A 178 -11.44 37.49 -10.48
CA ASP A 178 -12.76 37.43 -11.10
C ASP A 178 -12.72 37.89 -12.57
N ARG A 179 -12.02 39.00 -12.86
CA ARG A 179 -11.84 39.52 -14.25
C ARG A 179 -11.07 38.56 -15.17
N LEU A 180 -10.32 37.63 -14.59
CA LEU A 180 -9.58 36.58 -15.31
C LEU A 180 -10.44 35.33 -15.60
N TYR A 181 -11.63 35.23 -15.00
CA TYR A 181 -12.48 34.04 -15.05
C TYR A 181 -12.72 33.56 -16.48
N SER A 182 -13.16 34.44 -17.38
CA SER A 182 -13.49 34.09 -18.77
C SER A 182 -12.30 33.51 -19.54
N LYS A 183 -11.09 34.03 -19.29
CA LYS A 183 -9.84 33.60 -19.93
C LYS A 183 -9.36 32.25 -19.41
N VAL A 184 -9.48 32.02 -18.09
CA VAL A 184 -9.14 30.73 -17.49
C VAL A 184 -10.17 29.67 -17.91
N ARG A 185 -11.45 30.05 -17.96
CA ARG A 185 -12.56 29.19 -18.38
C ARG A 185 -12.37 28.66 -19.80
N SER A 186 -11.97 29.50 -20.76
CA SER A 186 -11.72 29.03 -22.13
C SER A 186 -10.64 27.95 -22.21
N LEU A 187 -9.64 28.01 -21.33
CA LEU A 187 -8.54 27.04 -21.27
C LEU A 187 -8.93 25.70 -20.64
N VAL A 188 -10.12 25.56 -20.07
CA VAL A 188 -10.60 24.28 -19.50
C VAL A 188 -10.75 23.20 -20.57
N SER A 189 -11.12 23.59 -21.79
CA SER A 189 -11.43 22.64 -22.88
C SER A 189 -10.59 22.83 -24.13
N GLU A 190 -10.10 24.03 -24.37
CA GLU A 190 -9.50 24.43 -25.63
C GLU A 190 -8.18 25.17 -25.43
N LEU A 191 -7.28 25.03 -26.39
CA LEU A 191 -6.08 25.86 -26.49
C LEU A 191 -6.36 27.01 -27.47
N PRO A 192 -5.68 28.16 -27.32
CA PRO A 192 -5.71 29.23 -28.33
C PRO A 192 -5.39 28.70 -29.73
N SER A 193 -6.04 29.24 -30.76
CA SER A 193 -6.00 28.74 -32.15
C SER A 193 -4.60 28.62 -32.76
N GLY A 194 -3.61 29.38 -32.26
CA GLY A 194 -2.21 29.28 -32.68
C GLY A 194 -1.44 28.09 -32.11
N LEU A 195 -2.01 27.32 -31.15
CA LEU A 195 -1.37 26.20 -30.48
C LEU A 195 -2.03 24.88 -30.86
N LYS A 196 -1.25 23.97 -31.45
CA LYS A 196 -1.74 22.63 -31.80
C LYS A 196 -1.85 21.74 -30.56
N ARG A 197 -2.91 20.94 -30.52
CA ARG A 197 -3.10 19.91 -29.49
C ARG A 197 -2.13 18.74 -29.72
N GLU A 198 -1.43 18.34 -28.66
CA GLU A 198 -0.45 17.25 -28.63
C GLU A 198 -0.67 16.38 -27.39
N ALA A 199 -0.07 15.18 -27.39
CA ALA A 199 -0.09 14.29 -26.23
C ALA A 199 0.62 14.96 -25.03
N GLY A 200 -0.08 15.07 -23.89
CA GLY A 200 0.43 15.73 -22.67
C GLY A 200 -0.12 17.14 -22.40
N ASP A 201 -0.94 17.69 -23.31
CA ASP A 201 -1.63 18.97 -23.10
C ASP A 201 -2.73 18.89 -22.03
N ASP A 202 -3.17 17.69 -21.65
CA ASP A 202 -4.13 17.49 -20.55
C ASP A 202 -3.67 18.14 -19.25
N LYS A 203 -2.34 18.26 -19.02
CA LYS A 203 -1.78 18.96 -17.85
C LYS A 203 -2.08 20.46 -17.83
N ILE A 204 -2.25 21.10 -19.00
CA ILE A 204 -2.63 22.52 -19.08
C ILE A 204 -4.10 22.67 -18.71
N HIS A 205 -4.96 21.80 -19.23
CA HIS A 205 -6.38 21.80 -18.91
C HIS A 205 -6.63 21.46 -17.43
N ASP A 206 -5.90 20.50 -16.86
CA ASP A 206 -5.94 20.20 -15.41
C ASP A 206 -5.55 21.43 -14.57
N LEU A 207 -4.50 22.14 -14.98
CA LEU A 207 -4.07 23.36 -14.31
C LEU A 207 -5.10 24.48 -14.48
N ALA A 208 -5.73 24.61 -15.65
CA ALA A 208 -6.80 25.57 -15.91
C ALA A 208 -8.01 25.29 -15.01
N ILE A 209 -8.42 24.03 -14.87
CA ILE A 209 -9.50 23.61 -13.98
C ILE A 209 -9.18 23.97 -12.52
N LYS A 210 -7.98 23.62 -12.03
CA LYS A 210 -7.55 23.98 -10.67
C LYS A 210 -7.53 25.49 -10.45
N THR A 211 -7.05 26.24 -11.44
CA THR A 211 -7.02 27.71 -11.40
C THR A 211 -8.43 28.27 -11.37
N LEU A 212 -9.34 27.76 -12.20
CA LEU A 212 -10.75 28.13 -12.24
C LEU A 212 -11.43 27.91 -10.88
N GLY A 213 -11.13 26.78 -10.22
CA GLY A 213 -11.65 26.46 -8.88
C GLY A 213 -11.19 27.43 -7.79
N SER A 214 -10.02 28.06 -7.96
CA SER A 214 -9.48 29.04 -7.01
C SER A 214 -10.08 30.44 -7.11
N ILE A 215 -10.65 30.79 -8.28
CA ILE A 215 -11.29 32.10 -8.52
C ILE A 215 -12.62 32.09 -7.77
N PRO A 216 -13.00 33.13 -6.99
CA PRO A 216 -14.30 33.17 -6.31
C PRO A 216 -15.48 33.27 -7.31
N GLY A 217 -16.71 33.01 -6.86
CA GLY A 217 -17.92 33.15 -7.68
C GLY A 217 -18.11 32.09 -8.78
N HIS A 218 -19.03 32.35 -9.73
CA HIS A 218 -19.29 31.53 -10.95
C HIS A 218 -19.57 30.04 -10.70
N GLY A 219 -20.17 29.69 -9.55
CA GLY A 219 -20.35 28.29 -9.16
C GLY A 219 -21.18 27.49 -10.17
N LYS A 220 -22.24 28.10 -10.73
CA LYS A 220 -23.12 27.45 -11.72
C LYS A 220 -22.42 27.16 -13.03
N GLU A 221 -21.63 28.10 -13.53
CA GLU A 221 -20.86 27.97 -14.76
C GLU A 221 -19.77 26.92 -14.59
N LYS A 222 -19.02 26.97 -13.48
CA LYS A 222 -18.01 25.96 -13.13
C LYS A 222 -18.63 24.58 -13.03
N PHE A 223 -19.78 24.45 -12.39
CA PHE A 223 -20.47 23.17 -12.27
C PHE A 223 -20.78 22.57 -13.65
N SER A 224 -21.34 23.37 -14.57
CA SER A 224 -21.64 22.91 -15.92
C SER A 224 -20.40 22.53 -16.72
N ASP A 225 -19.37 23.37 -16.72
CA ASP A 225 -18.17 23.12 -17.53
C ASP A 225 -17.44 21.85 -17.08
N LEU A 226 -17.31 21.66 -15.76
CA LEU A 226 -16.64 20.49 -15.19
C LEU A 226 -17.48 19.22 -15.35
N THR A 227 -18.81 19.34 -15.26
CA THR A 227 -19.73 18.24 -15.61
C THR A 227 -19.53 17.83 -17.07
N ALA A 228 -19.38 18.78 -17.99
CA ALA A 228 -19.12 18.51 -19.40
C ALA A 228 -17.75 17.82 -19.62
N GLN A 229 -16.69 18.22 -18.90
CA GLN A 229 -15.40 17.52 -18.96
C GLN A 229 -15.51 16.05 -18.54
N LEU A 230 -16.19 15.79 -17.41
CA LEU A 230 -16.37 14.43 -16.90
C LEU A 230 -17.17 13.54 -17.86
N LYS A 231 -18.25 14.07 -18.44
CA LYS A 231 -19.06 13.37 -19.45
C LYS A 231 -18.26 13.05 -20.71
N ALA A 232 -17.34 13.92 -21.09
CA ALA A 232 -16.45 13.70 -22.22
C ALA A 232 -15.23 12.82 -21.91
N GLY A 233 -15.10 12.33 -20.67
CA GLY A 233 -13.99 11.48 -20.25
C GLY A 233 -12.64 12.19 -20.12
N ARG A 234 -12.64 13.52 -19.94
CA ARG A 234 -11.43 14.34 -19.88
C ARG A 234 -11.18 14.91 -18.48
N ASN A 235 -9.90 15.13 -18.14
CA ASN A 235 -9.45 15.88 -16.96
C ASN A 235 -10.19 15.53 -15.66
N ARG A 236 -10.41 14.23 -15.45
CA ARG A 236 -11.34 13.70 -14.44
C ARG A 236 -10.93 14.10 -13.03
N ASP A 237 -9.67 13.89 -12.68
CA ASP A 237 -9.12 14.12 -11.35
C ASP A 237 -9.26 15.59 -10.95
N ALA A 238 -8.83 16.51 -11.82
CA ALA A 238 -8.94 17.94 -11.58
C ALA A 238 -10.41 18.39 -11.49
N SER A 239 -11.29 17.86 -12.35
CA SER A 239 -12.70 18.22 -12.38
C SER A 239 -13.44 17.76 -11.11
N ILE A 240 -13.22 16.52 -10.67
CA ILE A 240 -13.80 15.98 -9.43
C ILE A 240 -13.36 16.83 -8.24
N GLU A 241 -12.07 17.17 -8.16
CA GLU A 241 -11.54 17.92 -7.02
C GLU A 241 -12.20 19.30 -6.90
N VAL A 242 -12.34 20.03 -8.00
CA VAL A 242 -13.02 21.34 -7.99
C VAL A 242 -14.52 21.20 -7.72
N LEU A 243 -15.20 20.22 -8.34
CA LEU A 243 -16.63 19.98 -8.12
C LEU A 243 -16.98 19.69 -6.66
N ARG A 244 -16.09 19.03 -5.91
CA ARG A 244 -16.29 18.75 -4.47
C ARG A 244 -16.42 20.04 -3.64
N GLY A 245 -15.72 21.10 -4.05
CA GLY A 245 -15.71 22.40 -3.40
C GLY A 245 -16.88 23.33 -3.78
N ILE A 246 -17.62 23.02 -4.86
CA ILE A 246 -18.76 23.86 -5.27
C ILE A 246 -19.93 23.70 -4.28
N SER A 247 -20.51 24.83 -3.86
CA SER A 247 -21.67 24.89 -2.97
C SER A 247 -22.90 24.24 -3.61
N ARG A 248 -23.77 23.64 -2.79
CA ARG A 248 -24.98 22.96 -3.27
C ARG A 248 -25.97 23.91 -3.95
N GLU A 249 -25.96 25.20 -3.57
CA GLU A 249 -26.82 26.23 -4.17
C GLU A 249 -26.42 26.59 -5.61
N ASP A 250 -25.17 26.32 -5.97
CA ASP A 250 -24.63 26.55 -7.30
C ASP A 250 -24.75 25.33 -8.22
N TRP A 251 -25.23 24.19 -7.72
CA TRP A 251 -25.46 23.02 -8.56
C TRP A 251 -26.68 23.24 -9.46
N LYS A 252 -26.49 23.10 -10.77
CA LYS A 252 -27.59 23.07 -11.73
C LYS A 252 -28.36 21.76 -11.58
N LYS A 253 -29.55 21.84 -10.99
CA LYS A 253 -30.37 20.68 -10.59
C LYS A 253 -30.62 19.71 -11.75
N GLU A 254 -30.86 20.25 -12.93
CA GLU A 254 -31.08 19.53 -14.19
C GLU A 254 -29.87 18.68 -14.63
N GLU A 255 -28.66 19.03 -14.21
CA GLU A 255 -27.43 18.31 -14.56
C GLU A 255 -27.02 17.28 -13.49
N VAL A 256 -27.47 17.45 -12.23
CA VAL A 256 -27.05 16.62 -11.09
C VAL A 256 -27.26 15.13 -11.35
N ARG A 257 -28.44 14.71 -11.83
CA ARG A 257 -28.72 13.29 -12.07
C ARG A 257 -27.76 12.69 -13.10
N SER A 258 -27.57 13.40 -14.21
CA SER A 258 -26.69 12.95 -15.28
C SER A 258 -25.21 12.88 -14.85
N LEU A 259 -24.77 13.77 -13.97
CA LEU A 259 -23.43 13.74 -13.38
C LEU A 259 -23.28 12.54 -12.44
N VAL A 260 -24.28 12.27 -11.60
CA VAL A 260 -24.32 11.09 -10.74
C VAL A 260 -24.21 9.81 -11.57
N ASP A 261 -25.02 9.66 -12.63
CA ASP A 261 -24.98 8.49 -13.47
C ASP A 261 -23.62 8.30 -14.17
N ASN A 262 -22.98 9.39 -14.62
CA ASN A 262 -21.64 9.35 -15.19
C ASN A 262 -20.59 8.91 -14.17
N LEU A 263 -20.62 9.45 -12.94
CA LEU A 263 -19.68 9.08 -11.89
C LEU A 263 -19.87 7.62 -11.46
N VAL A 264 -21.11 7.15 -11.31
CA VAL A 264 -21.41 5.74 -11.02
C VAL A 264 -20.91 4.83 -12.15
N GLY A 265 -21.10 5.23 -13.42
CA GLY A 265 -20.57 4.52 -14.59
C GLY A 265 -19.05 4.38 -14.53
N TYR A 266 -18.33 5.49 -14.32
CA TYR A 266 -16.88 5.49 -14.11
C TYR A 266 -16.45 4.55 -12.98
N GLN A 267 -17.09 4.62 -11.82
CA GLN A 267 -16.80 3.73 -10.68
C GLN A 267 -17.08 2.25 -11.00
N SER A 268 -18.02 1.98 -11.91
CA SER A 268 -18.36 0.61 -12.34
C SER A 268 -17.32 0.03 -13.29
N GLU A 269 -16.75 0.86 -14.15
CA GLU A 269 -15.74 0.50 -15.16
C GLU A 269 -14.35 0.28 -14.57
N LEU A 270 -14.05 0.88 -13.40
CA LEU A 270 -12.75 0.74 -12.75
C LEU A 270 -12.45 -0.73 -12.35
N PRO A 271 -11.23 -1.24 -12.61
CA PRO A 271 -10.74 -2.48 -12.02
C PRO A 271 -10.83 -2.41 -10.50
N ALA A 272 -11.13 -3.53 -9.84
CA ALA A 272 -11.26 -3.58 -8.38
C ALA A 272 -10.03 -3.02 -7.64
N SER A 273 -8.83 -3.31 -8.14
CA SER A 273 -7.55 -2.83 -7.60
C SER A 273 -7.37 -1.31 -7.66
N GLU A 274 -8.16 -0.60 -8.49
CA GLU A 274 -8.07 0.85 -8.68
C GLU A 274 -9.23 1.62 -8.03
N ARG A 275 -10.26 0.91 -7.53
CA ARG A 275 -11.44 1.50 -6.89
C ARG A 275 -11.15 2.16 -5.54
N ASN A 276 -9.98 1.91 -4.95
CA ASN A 276 -9.49 2.53 -3.73
C ASN A 276 -8.44 3.63 -3.98
N SER A 277 -8.19 4.02 -5.24
CA SER A 277 -7.35 5.16 -5.55
C SER A 277 -7.92 6.47 -4.98
N ASP A 278 -7.08 7.49 -4.80
CA ASP A 278 -7.51 8.80 -4.30
C ASP A 278 -8.63 9.39 -5.18
N THR A 279 -8.48 9.31 -6.51
CA THR A 279 -9.47 9.77 -7.49
C THR A 279 -10.78 8.99 -7.40
N ALA A 280 -10.73 7.65 -7.32
CA ALA A 280 -11.93 6.82 -7.20
C ALA A 280 -12.69 7.10 -5.91
N THR A 281 -11.95 7.30 -4.81
CA THR A 281 -12.50 7.66 -3.50
C THR A 281 -13.15 9.04 -3.54
N ALA A 282 -12.50 10.03 -4.16
CA ALA A 282 -13.06 11.36 -4.36
C ALA A 282 -14.34 11.34 -5.22
N ALA A 283 -14.35 10.54 -6.29
CA ALA A 283 -15.52 10.32 -7.14
C ALA A 283 -16.70 9.73 -6.35
N PHE A 284 -16.44 8.70 -5.51
CA PHE A 284 -17.45 8.08 -4.67
C PHE A 284 -18.10 9.09 -3.72
N PHE A 285 -17.30 9.85 -2.97
CA PHE A 285 -17.82 10.84 -2.03
C PHE A 285 -18.59 11.96 -2.73
N LEU A 286 -18.11 12.44 -3.89
CA LEU A 286 -18.84 13.40 -4.71
C LEU A 286 -20.19 12.83 -5.17
N THR A 287 -20.21 11.57 -5.61
CA THR A 287 -21.46 10.88 -6.04
C THR A 287 -22.46 10.80 -4.90
N VAL A 288 -22.03 10.42 -3.69
CA VAL A 288 -22.90 10.37 -2.49
C VAL A 288 -23.45 11.76 -2.17
N LYS A 289 -22.60 12.80 -2.20
CA LYS A 289 -23.01 14.20 -1.92
C LYS A 289 -24.05 14.69 -2.94
N LEU A 290 -23.86 14.38 -4.23
CA LEU A 290 -24.79 14.74 -5.30
C LEU A 290 -26.11 13.94 -5.20
N ALA A 291 -26.05 12.66 -4.83
CA ALA A 291 -27.25 11.83 -4.65
C ALA A 291 -28.18 12.36 -3.55
N GLN A 292 -27.64 12.99 -2.50
CA GLN A 292 -28.44 13.66 -1.46
C GLN A 292 -29.21 14.89 -1.96
N ALA A 293 -28.91 15.38 -3.18
CA ALA A 293 -29.66 16.43 -3.84
C ALA A 293 -30.77 15.92 -4.77
N LEU A 294 -30.85 14.60 -5.00
CA LEU A 294 -31.91 13.97 -5.78
C LEU A 294 -33.14 13.65 -4.92
N PRO A 295 -34.31 13.39 -5.54
CA PRO A 295 -35.47 12.83 -4.86
C PRO A 295 -35.13 11.55 -4.09
N SER A 296 -35.86 11.26 -3.00
CA SER A 296 -35.52 10.16 -2.06
C SER A 296 -35.41 8.79 -2.72
N GLU A 297 -36.27 8.50 -3.70
CA GLU A 297 -36.23 7.22 -4.43
C GLU A 297 -35.00 7.10 -5.32
N GLU A 298 -34.64 8.16 -6.05
CA GLU A 298 -33.43 8.21 -6.87
C GLU A 298 -32.16 8.14 -6.01
N ALA A 299 -32.14 8.83 -4.87
CA ALA A 299 -31.03 8.75 -3.94
C ALA A 299 -30.82 7.32 -3.40
N ARG A 300 -31.91 6.60 -3.13
CA ARG A 300 -31.88 5.18 -2.70
C ARG A 300 -31.36 4.28 -3.82
N GLU A 301 -31.81 4.48 -5.05
CA GLU A 301 -31.36 3.76 -6.24
C GLU A 301 -29.85 3.92 -6.43
N VAL A 302 -29.34 5.14 -6.41
CA VAL A 302 -27.90 5.46 -6.54
C VAL A 302 -27.10 4.83 -5.41
N THR A 303 -27.57 4.93 -4.16
CA THR A 303 -26.90 4.31 -3.00
C THR A 303 -26.89 2.78 -3.10
N SER A 304 -27.90 2.16 -3.69
CA SER A 304 -27.94 0.72 -3.98
C SER A 304 -26.91 0.35 -5.05
N ARG A 305 -26.84 1.13 -6.14
CA ARG A 305 -25.84 0.95 -7.20
C ARG A 305 -24.43 1.05 -6.64
N LEU A 306 -24.11 2.11 -5.90
CA LEU A 306 -22.81 2.29 -5.24
C LEU A 306 -22.46 1.15 -4.27
N ARG A 307 -23.42 0.67 -3.47
CA ARG A 307 -23.21 -0.51 -2.60
C ARG A 307 -22.91 -1.79 -3.37
N ASN A 308 -23.48 -1.94 -4.56
CA ASN A 308 -23.21 -3.06 -5.45
C ASN A 308 -21.88 -2.91 -6.23
N LEU A 309 -21.27 -1.72 -6.25
CA LEU A 309 -19.95 -1.46 -6.82
C LEU A 309 -18.80 -1.67 -5.84
N ASP A 310 -19.10 -1.71 -4.54
CA ASP A 310 -18.14 -2.08 -3.50
C ASP A 310 -17.74 -3.55 -3.72
N VAL A 311 -16.50 -3.77 -4.17
CA VAL A 311 -15.96 -5.11 -4.35
C VAL A 311 -15.91 -5.72 -2.97
N ARG A 312 -16.71 -6.76 -2.74
CA ARG A 312 -16.75 -7.39 -1.43
C ARG A 312 -15.36 -7.90 -1.08
N ILE A 313 -14.72 -7.29 -0.10
CA ILE A 313 -13.42 -7.74 0.40
C ILE A 313 -13.65 -8.86 1.42
N ILE A 314 -13.03 -10.00 1.17
CA ILE A 314 -13.02 -11.16 2.04
C ILE A 314 -11.58 -11.38 2.48
N ALA A 315 -11.28 -11.00 3.72
CA ALA A 315 -10.02 -11.38 4.34
C ALA A 315 -10.00 -12.90 4.55
N ILE A 316 -8.94 -13.56 4.12
CA ILE A 316 -8.68 -14.98 4.38
C ILE A 316 -7.25 -15.09 4.90
N GLY A 317 -7.10 -15.72 6.05
CA GLY A 317 -5.82 -15.88 6.73
C GLY A 317 -5.40 -17.34 6.76
N THR A 318 -4.16 -17.59 7.14
CA THR A 318 -3.72 -18.91 7.61
C THR A 318 -3.78 -18.94 9.14
N VAL A 319 -4.07 -20.08 9.76
CA VAL A 319 -4.01 -20.15 11.24
C VAL A 319 -2.61 -20.62 11.65
N PRO A 320 -1.87 -19.82 12.46
CA PRO A 320 -0.48 -20.12 12.81
C PRO A 320 -0.29 -21.56 13.31
N HIS A 321 0.69 -22.26 12.75
CA HIS A 321 1.08 -23.64 13.10
C HIS A 321 0.02 -24.71 12.87
N ARG A 322 -1.13 -24.38 12.26
CA ARG A 322 -2.20 -25.36 12.04
C ARG A 322 -2.23 -25.87 10.59
N MET A 323 -1.60 -25.16 9.63
CA MET A 323 -1.62 -25.47 8.20
C MET A 323 -3.06 -25.49 7.63
N ILE A 324 -3.82 -24.46 7.97
CA ILE A 324 -5.24 -24.33 7.64
C ILE A 324 -5.57 -22.89 7.26
N TYR A 325 -6.64 -22.70 6.49
CA TYR A 325 -7.25 -21.38 6.35
C TYR A 325 -8.08 -21.04 7.60
N ASP A 326 -8.12 -19.76 7.97
CA ASP A 326 -8.94 -19.24 9.07
C ASP A 326 -10.45 -19.31 8.81
N LYS A 327 -10.82 -19.57 7.55
CA LYS A 327 -12.20 -19.76 7.08
C LYS A 327 -12.25 -21.07 6.31
N GLU A 328 -13.16 -21.96 6.71
CA GLU A 328 -13.43 -23.22 6.01
C GLU A 328 -14.62 -23.09 5.04
N ARG A 329 -15.44 -22.04 5.22
CA ARG A 329 -16.58 -21.71 4.37
C ARG A 329 -16.64 -20.22 4.11
N ILE A 330 -16.72 -19.86 2.85
CA ILE A 330 -16.94 -18.49 2.37
C ILE A 330 -18.17 -18.55 1.47
N ALA A 331 -19.03 -17.54 1.51
CA ALA A 331 -20.15 -17.43 0.58
C ALA A 331 -20.05 -16.12 -0.21
N VAL A 332 -20.31 -16.14 -1.51
CA VAL A 332 -20.32 -14.98 -2.44
C VAL A 332 -21.54 -15.03 -3.35
N GLN A 333 -21.92 -13.90 -3.93
CA GLN A 333 -23.02 -13.85 -4.89
C GLN A 333 -22.52 -14.19 -6.30
N ALA A 334 -23.27 -15.04 -7.01
CA ALA A 334 -22.97 -15.43 -8.38
C ALA A 334 -22.84 -14.21 -9.31
N GLY A 335 -21.81 -14.20 -10.17
CA GLY A 335 -21.57 -13.13 -11.15
C GLY A 335 -21.21 -11.76 -10.56
N LYS A 336 -20.84 -11.68 -9.28
CA LYS A 336 -20.41 -10.42 -8.64
C LYS A 336 -18.90 -10.41 -8.39
N PRO A 337 -18.24 -9.25 -8.54
CA PRO A 337 -16.83 -9.12 -8.19
C PRO A 337 -16.62 -9.28 -6.68
N VAL A 338 -15.54 -9.97 -6.32
CA VAL A 338 -15.08 -10.20 -4.95
C VAL A 338 -13.56 -10.02 -4.92
N GLU A 339 -13.04 -9.46 -3.84
CA GLU A 339 -11.59 -9.41 -3.56
C GLU A 339 -11.28 -10.34 -2.41
N PHE A 340 -10.38 -11.30 -2.60
CA PHE A 340 -9.80 -12.08 -1.51
C PHE A 340 -8.50 -11.41 -1.06
N ARG A 341 -8.43 -10.98 0.20
CA ARG A 341 -7.17 -10.57 0.83
C ARG A 341 -6.59 -11.75 1.57
N PHE A 342 -5.70 -12.48 0.91
CA PHE A 342 -5.03 -13.62 1.49
C PHE A 342 -3.80 -13.16 2.27
N THR A 343 -3.77 -13.44 3.58
CA THR A 343 -2.63 -13.16 4.46
C THR A 343 -2.07 -14.47 4.98
N ASN A 344 -0.75 -14.65 4.85
CA ASN A 344 -0.08 -15.76 5.49
C ASN A 344 0.44 -15.35 6.89
N THR A 345 -0.27 -15.74 7.93
CA THR A 345 0.13 -15.58 9.34
C THR A 345 0.82 -16.83 9.91
N ASP A 346 1.02 -17.87 9.11
CA ASP A 346 1.74 -19.08 9.49
C ASP A 346 3.24 -18.91 9.17
N SER A 347 4.04 -19.68 9.89
CA SER A 347 5.49 -19.77 9.76
C SER A 347 5.97 -20.44 8.46
N MET A 348 5.10 -21.19 7.78
CA MET A 348 5.39 -21.89 6.52
C MET A 348 4.73 -21.17 5.33
N PRO A 349 5.28 -21.29 4.11
CA PRO A 349 4.73 -20.62 2.94
C PRO A 349 3.42 -21.26 2.48
N HIS A 350 2.48 -20.43 2.03
CA HIS A 350 1.17 -20.88 1.57
C HIS A 350 0.73 -20.11 0.32
N ASN A 351 -0.03 -20.78 -0.53
CA ASN A 351 -0.76 -20.18 -1.63
C ASN A 351 -2.26 -20.48 -1.46
N PHE A 352 -3.09 -19.78 -2.23
CA PHE A 352 -4.54 -19.89 -2.24
C PHE A 352 -5.01 -20.07 -3.68
N ALA A 353 -5.65 -21.19 -4.00
CA ALA A 353 -6.18 -21.47 -5.32
C ALA A 353 -7.65 -21.90 -5.24
N ILE A 354 -8.51 -21.33 -6.07
CA ILE A 354 -9.92 -21.76 -6.24
C ILE A 354 -9.97 -22.71 -7.43
N THR A 355 -10.65 -23.85 -7.31
CA THR A 355 -10.83 -24.80 -8.41
C THR A 355 -12.29 -24.93 -8.82
N ILE A 356 -12.54 -25.54 -9.98
CA ILE A 356 -13.89 -25.94 -10.36
C ILE A 356 -14.45 -27.02 -9.39
N PRO A 357 -15.79 -27.15 -9.27
CA PRO A 357 -16.40 -28.16 -8.40
C PRO A 357 -16.05 -29.58 -8.82
N GLY A 358 -15.59 -30.41 -7.87
CA GLY A 358 -15.17 -31.79 -8.08
C GLY A 358 -13.69 -31.98 -8.45
N ALA A 359 -12.89 -30.90 -8.48
CA ALA A 359 -11.50 -30.95 -8.89
C ALA A 359 -10.48 -30.83 -7.73
N LEU A 360 -10.91 -30.68 -6.47
CA LEU A 360 -10.00 -30.42 -5.34
C LEU A 360 -8.90 -31.48 -5.24
N GLU A 361 -9.28 -32.76 -5.20
CA GLU A 361 -8.33 -33.86 -5.01
C GLU A 361 -7.43 -34.05 -6.24
N GLU A 362 -7.98 -33.89 -7.44
CA GLU A 362 -7.21 -34.00 -8.68
C GLU A 362 -6.14 -32.89 -8.77
N VAL A 363 -6.54 -31.64 -8.51
CA VAL A 363 -5.62 -30.49 -8.51
C VAL A 363 -4.59 -30.64 -7.40
N GLY A 364 -4.99 -31.11 -6.21
CA GLY A 364 -4.07 -31.38 -5.10
C GLY A 364 -3.03 -32.45 -5.44
N LYS A 365 -3.44 -33.60 -5.99
CA LYS A 365 -2.52 -34.66 -6.44
C LYS A 365 -1.59 -34.18 -7.55
N LEU A 366 -2.10 -33.40 -8.51
CA LEU A 366 -1.28 -32.84 -9.58
C LEU A 366 -0.25 -31.83 -9.05
N ALA A 367 -0.64 -31.01 -8.08
CA ALA A 367 0.27 -30.09 -7.41
C ALA A 367 1.40 -30.83 -6.68
N GLU A 368 1.06 -31.92 -5.97
CA GLU A 368 2.03 -32.79 -5.31
C GLU A 368 3.01 -33.39 -6.33
N ALA A 369 2.48 -34.02 -7.39
CA ALA A 369 3.27 -34.70 -8.42
C ALA A 369 4.22 -33.76 -9.17
N THR A 370 3.85 -32.49 -9.31
CA THR A 370 4.64 -31.47 -10.03
C THR A 370 5.41 -30.53 -9.11
N GLY A 371 5.35 -30.75 -7.79
CA GLY A 371 5.92 -29.86 -6.77
C GLY A 371 7.45 -29.77 -6.78
N THR A 372 8.12 -30.74 -7.40
CA THR A 372 9.59 -30.80 -7.55
C THR A 372 10.07 -30.48 -8.97
N ALA A 373 9.16 -30.07 -9.87
CA ALA A 373 9.54 -29.65 -11.22
C ALA A 373 10.40 -28.37 -11.17
N GLU A 374 11.28 -28.19 -12.15
CA GLU A 374 12.18 -27.03 -12.22
C GLU A 374 11.41 -25.69 -12.22
N ASP A 375 10.22 -25.67 -12.82
CA ASP A 375 9.35 -24.49 -12.92
C ASP A 375 8.44 -24.28 -11.70
N ALA A 376 8.48 -25.18 -10.69
CA ALA A 376 7.51 -25.19 -9.59
C ALA A 376 7.50 -23.90 -8.77
N ILE A 377 8.66 -23.29 -8.55
CA ILE A 377 8.79 -22.04 -7.80
C ILE A 377 8.22 -20.87 -8.62
N GLU A 378 8.55 -20.79 -9.90
CA GLU A 378 8.13 -19.70 -10.81
C GLU A 378 6.61 -19.65 -10.96
N ARG A 379 5.97 -20.83 -11.05
CA ARG A 379 4.51 -20.95 -11.10
C ARG A 379 3.85 -20.93 -9.72
N HIS A 380 4.58 -20.57 -8.67
CA HIS A 380 4.08 -20.49 -7.29
C HIS A 380 3.40 -21.77 -6.80
N TYR A 381 3.88 -22.92 -7.25
CA TYR A 381 3.32 -24.26 -6.99
C TYR A 381 1.86 -24.44 -7.46
N ILE A 382 1.36 -23.60 -8.36
CA ILE A 382 0.03 -23.74 -8.98
C ILE A 382 0.13 -24.70 -10.18
N PRO A 383 -0.46 -25.91 -10.13
CA PRO A 383 -0.33 -26.90 -11.21
C PRO A 383 -0.87 -26.36 -12.54
N LYS A 384 -0.26 -26.74 -13.65
CA LYS A 384 -0.72 -26.38 -15.00
C LYS A 384 -1.99 -27.17 -15.32
N THR A 385 -3.15 -26.55 -15.12
CA THR A 385 -4.47 -27.11 -15.41
C THR A 385 -5.48 -25.99 -15.62
N ASP A 386 -6.47 -26.23 -16.47
CA ASP A 386 -7.65 -25.38 -16.67
C ASP A 386 -8.67 -25.46 -15.51
N LYS A 387 -8.45 -26.36 -14.54
CA LYS A 387 -9.33 -26.57 -13.40
C LYS A 387 -9.12 -25.57 -12.26
N VAL A 388 -8.05 -24.77 -12.29
CA VAL A 388 -7.80 -23.68 -11.34
C VAL A 388 -8.36 -22.38 -11.92
N LEU A 389 -9.29 -21.76 -11.19
CA LEU A 389 -10.02 -20.56 -11.61
C LEU A 389 -9.37 -19.25 -11.15
N LEU A 390 -8.69 -19.30 -10.01
CA LEU A 390 -7.99 -18.17 -9.41
C LEU A 390 -6.83 -18.72 -8.59
N ALA A 391 -5.69 -18.06 -8.58
CA ALA A 391 -4.56 -18.44 -7.75
C ALA A 391 -3.79 -17.22 -7.21
N SER A 392 -3.29 -17.36 -5.99
CA SER A 392 -2.33 -16.45 -5.39
C SER A 392 -0.90 -16.80 -5.81
N ARG A 393 0.03 -15.87 -5.61
CA ARG A 393 1.45 -16.19 -5.50
C ARG A 393 1.70 -16.99 -4.22
N LEU A 394 2.85 -17.62 -4.11
CA LEU A 394 3.28 -18.22 -2.85
C LEU A 394 3.62 -17.10 -1.87
N LEU A 395 2.89 -17.02 -0.76
CA LEU A 395 3.11 -16.03 0.29
C LEU A 395 4.02 -16.60 1.37
N GLN A 396 5.08 -15.88 1.68
CA GLN A 396 5.92 -16.11 2.86
C GLN A 396 5.19 -15.64 4.12
N SER A 397 5.70 -16.04 5.29
CA SER A 397 5.18 -15.60 6.59
C SER A 397 5.11 -14.07 6.68
N GLY A 398 3.96 -13.54 7.10
CA GLY A 398 3.68 -12.11 7.21
C GLY A 398 3.26 -11.43 5.90
N GLU A 399 3.37 -12.11 4.76
CA GLU A 399 2.98 -11.53 3.48
C GLU A 399 1.46 -11.56 3.27
N THR A 400 0.98 -10.59 2.49
CA THR A 400 -0.42 -10.48 2.07
C THR A 400 -0.50 -10.27 0.56
N GLN A 401 -1.55 -10.77 -0.06
CA GLN A 401 -1.92 -10.47 -1.45
C GLN A 401 -3.43 -10.26 -1.57
N ALA A 402 -3.82 -9.23 -2.33
CA ALA A 402 -5.19 -9.02 -2.77
C ALA A 402 -5.40 -9.71 -4.14
N LEU A 403 -6.51 -10.44 -4.28
CA LEU A 403 -6.88 -11.19 -5.48
C LEU A 403 -8.29 -10.79 -5.87
N THR A 404 -8.42 -10.08 -6.98
CA THR A 404 -9.73 -9.77 -7.56
C THR A 404 -10.23 -10.95 -8.37
N TYR A 405 -11.49 -11.31 -8.17
CA TYR A 405 -12.13 -12.42 -8.86
C TYR A 405 -13.59 -12.10 -9.16
N GLU A 406 -14.03 -12.41 -10.38
CA GLU A 406 -15.46 -12.41 -10.70
C GLU A 406 -16.03 -13.78 -10.31
N ALA A 407 -16.94 -13.80 -9.34
CA ALA A 407 -17.52 -15.06 -8.88
C ALA A 407 -18.26 -15.74 -10.04
N PRO A 408 -18.16 -17.08 -10.18
CA PRO A 408 -18.85 -17.82 -11.22
C PRO A 408 -20.34 -17.46 -11.31
N VAL A 409 -20.85 -17.33 -12.53
CA VAL A 409 -22.29 -17.07 -12.75
C VAL A 409 -23.16 -18.26 -12.34
N LYS A 410 -22.58 -19.47 -12.34
CA LYS A 410 -23.27 -20.70 -11.95
C LYS A 410 -23.17 -20.91 -10.44
N PRO A 411 -24.29 -20.95 -9.69
CA PRO A 411 -24.26 -21.32 -8.28
C PRO A 411 -23.67 -22.72 -8.07
N GLY A 412 -22.91 -22.88 -7.00
CA GLY A 412 -22.20 -24.13 -6.71
C GLY A 412 -21.24 -24.00 -5.54
N ILE A 413 -20.63 -25.13 -5.17
CA ILE A 413 -19.56 -25.17 -4.16
C ILE A 413 -18.24 -25.32 -4.91
N TYR A 414 -17.45 -24.25 -4.88
CA TYR A 414 -16.14 -24.18 -5.50
C TYR A 414 -15.09 -24.36 -4.41
N PRO A 415 -14.32 -25.45 -4.40
CA PRO A 415 -13.27 -25.63 -3.40
C PRO A 415 -12.17 -24.59 -3.58
N TYR A 416 -11.57 -24.18 -2.46
CA TYR A 416 -10.25 -23.52 -2.47
C TYR A 416 -9.26 -24.35 -1.68
N VAL A 417 -8.00 -24.35 -2.11
CA VAL A 417 -6.97 -25.28 -1.66
C VAL A 417 -5.59 -24.62 -1.69
N CYS A 418 -4.72 -24.97 -0.75
CA CYS A 418 -3.30 -24.67 -0.84
C CYS A 418 -2.62 -25.79 -1.64
N THR A 419 -2.01 -25.44 -2.77
CA THR A 419 -1.31 -26.37 -3.66
C THR A 419 0.20 -26.43 -3.39
N TYR A 420 0.69 -25.78 -2.34
CA TYR A 420 2.05 -26.00 -1.89
C TYR A 420 2.23 -27.47 -1.48
N PRO A 421 3.36 -28.13 -1.81
CA PRO A 421 3.52 -29.58 -1.59
C PRO A 421 3.20 -30.01 -0.16
N GLY A 422 2.40 -31.07 -0.03
CA GLY A 422 1.93 -31.62 1.25
C GLY A 422 0.76 -30.88 1.92
N HIS A 423 0.34 -29.69 1.44
CA HIS A 423 -0.66 -28.88 2.14
C HIS A 423 -2.10 -29.20 1.74
N TRP A 424 -2.34 -29.62 0.49
CA TRP A 424 -3.69 -29.75 -0.09
C TRP A 424 -4.60 -30.75 0.63
N GLN A 425 -4.05 -31.72 1.36
CA GLN A 425 -4.80 -32.74 2.10
C GLN A 425 -5.40 -32.21 3.40
N ARG A 426 -4.98 -31.03 3.86
CA ARG A 426 -5.41 -30.41 5.11
C ARG A 426 -5.88 -28.98 4.90
N MET A 427 -5.26 -28.26 3.99
CA MET A 427 -5.47 -26.82 3.82
C MET A 427 -6.39 -26.52 2.64
N TYR A 428 -7.68 -26.71 2.87
CA TYR A 428 -8.74 -26.41 1.92
C TYR A 428 -9.97 -25.83 2.61
N GLY A 429 -10.89 -25.31 1.81
CA GLY A 429 -12.17 -24.77 2.24
C GLY A 429 -13.17 -24.71 1.09
N ALA A 430 -14.39 -24.24 1.36
CA ALA A 430 -15.49 -24.22 0.40
C ALA A 430 -15.98 -22.78 0.12
N LEU A 431 -15.92 -22.36 -1.13
CA LEU A 431 -16.56 -21.14 -1.63
C LEU A 431 -17.97 -21.48 -2.14
N TYR A 432 -18.98 -21.09 -1.38
CA TYR A 432 -20.40 -21.17 -1.74
C TYR A 432 -20.74 -19.99 -2.65
N VAL A 433 -20.91 -20.26 -3.93
CA VAL A 433 -21.43 -19.30 -4.89
C VAL A 433 -22.95 -19.46 -4.92
N VAL A 434 -23.67 -18.44 -4.44
CA VAL A 434 -25.13 -18.46 -4.27
C VAL A 434 -25.81 -17.41 -5.13
N ALA A 435 -27.04 -17.67 -5.58
CA ALA A 435 -27.82 -16.72 -6.37
C ALA A 435 -28.21 -15.48 -5.54
N ASP A 436 -28.65 -15.67 -4.29
CA ASP A 436 -28.97 -14.60 -3.36
C ASP A 436 -28.15 -14.75 -2.07
N LEU A 437 -27.09 -13.94 -1.98
CA LEU A 437 -26.19 -13.92 -0.83
C LEU A 437 -26.86 -13.36 0.43
N LYS A 438 -27.80 -12.42 0.29
CA LYS A 438 -28.50 -11.83 1.44
C LYS A 438 -29.40 -12.87 2.10
N ALA A 439 -30.17 -13.61 1.29
CA ALA A 439 -31.00 -14.71 1.76
C ALA A 439 -30.15 -15.84 2.38
N TYR A 440 -29.04 -16.22 1.74
CA TYR A 440 -28.11 -17.22 2.29
C TYR A 440 -27.58 -16.81 3.67
N ARG A 441 -27.13 -15.57 3.86
CA ARG A 441 -26.58 -15.11 5.15
C ARG A 441 -27.63 -15.03 6.25
N ALA A 442 -28.89 -14.75 5.91
CA ALA A 442 -29.98 -14.68 6.88
C ALA A 442 -30.36 -16.06 7.45
N ASN A 443 -30.36 -17.11 6.61
CA ASN A 443 -30.62 -18.47 7.05
C ASN A 443 -29.94 -19.47 6.09
N PRO A 444 -28.67 -19.85 6.32
CA PRO A 444 -27.93 -20.72 5.41
C PRO A 444 -28.58 -22.10 5.23
N ALA A 445 -29.05 -22.72 6.32
CA ALA A 445 -29.68 -24.04 6.28
C ALA A 445 -31.01 -24.01 5.52
N GLY A 446 -31.87 -23.04 5.79
CA GLY A 446 -33.14 -22.85 5.07
C GLY A 446 -32.94 -22.47 3.61
N TYR A 447 -31.93 -21.65 3.30
CA TYR A 447 -31.57 -21.30 1.92
C TYR A 447 -31.12 -22.55 1.16
N LEU A 448 -30.20 -23.35 1.71
CA LEU A 448 -29.66 -24.54 1.06
C LEU A 448 -30.69 -25.66 0.94
N SER A 449 -31.67 -25.73 1.85
CA SER A 449 -32.82 -26.64 1.69
C SER A 449 -33.69 -26.28 0.49
N LYS A 450 -33.86 -24.99 0.19
CA LYS A 450 -34.63 -24.50 -0.98
C LYS A 450 -33.81 -24.43 -2.27
N ASN A 451 -32.49 -24.26 -2.14
CA ASN A 451 -31.54 -24.09 -3.24
C ASN A 451 -30.37 -25.05 -3.02
N PRO A 452 -30.57 -26.36 -3.23
CA PRO A 452 -29.54 -27.36 -2.96
C PRO A 452 -28.33 -27.15 -3.85
N LEU A 453 -27.14 -27.09 -3.23
CA LEU A 453 -25.86 -27.04 -3.92
C LEU A 453 -25.16 -28.40 -3.76
N PRO A 454 -24.96 -29.18 -4.85
CA PRO A 454 -24.31 -30.48 -4.76
C PRO A 454 -22.85 -30.35 -4.27
N LEU A 455 -22.50 -31.10 -3.22
CA LEU A 455 -21.13 -31.24 -2.76
C LEU A 455 -20.42 -32.28 -3.61
N LYS A 456 -19.53 -31.84 -4.50
CA LYS A 456 -18.83 -32.73 -5.46
C LYS A 456 -17.44 -33.19 -5.00
N ASP A 457 -16.86 -32.50 -4.01
CA ASP A 457 -15.54 -32.80 -3.48
C ASP A 457 -15.67 -33.48 -2.11
N GLU A 458 -15.26 -34.74 -2.02
CA GLU A 458 -15.40 -35.57 -0.80
C GLU A 458 -14.69 -34.98 0.41
N LEU A 459 -13.50 -34.38 0.20
CA LEU A 459 -12.71 -33.76 1.27
C LEU A 459 -13.47 -32.59 1.95
N LEU A 460 -14.34 -31.88 1.23
CA LEU A 460 -15.12 -30.78 1.83
C LEU A 460 -16.14 -31.25 2.88
N LYS A 461 -16.46 -32.55 2.96
CA LYS A 461 -17.28 -33.11 4.05
C LYS A 461 -16.61 -32.95 5.42
N LEU A 462 -15.27 -32.81 5.44
CA LEU A 462 -14.46 -32.67 6.65
C LEU A 462 -14.36 -31.22 7.16
N ASN A 463 -14.75 -30.21 6.35
CA ASN A 463 -14.76 -28.76 6.67
C ASN A 463 -15.82 -28.34 7.72
N GLN A 464 -16.18 -29.24 8.63
CA GLN A 464 -17.11 -28.99 9.73
C GLN A 464 -16.47 -29.28 11.09
N ARG A 465 -15.21 -29.74 11.11
CA ARG A 465 -14.51 -30.17 12.32
C ARG A 465 -13.46 -29.13 12.67
N ASN A 466 -13.83 -28.19 13.53
CA ASN A 466 -12.90 -27.23 14.16
C ASN A 466 -13.27 -27.06 15.64
N THR A 467 -13.19 -28.17 16.39
CA THR A 467 -13.52 -28.20 17.82
C THR A 467 -12.23 -27.98 18.60
N GLU A 468 -12.15 -26.92 19.41
CA GLU A 468 -11.05 -26.80 20.38
C GLU A 468 -11.33 -27.73 21.56
N TRP A 469 -10.82 -28.96 21.45
CA TRP A 469 -11.01 -29.98 22.45
C TRP A 469 -10.30 -29.60 23.75
N THR A 470 -11.01 -29.72 24.87
CA THR A 470 -10.43 -29.57 26.21
C THR A 470 -10.18 -30.93 26.84
N PHE A 471 -9.24 -30.99 27.79
CA PHE A 471 -8.96 -32.22 28.52
C PHE A 471 -10.23 -32.80 29.15
N ASN A 472 -11.07 -31.95 29.76
CA ASN A 472 -12.28 -32.39 30.45
C ASN A 472 -13.31 -33.05 29.52
N GLN A 473 -13.39 -32.64 28.26
CA GLN A 473 -14.30 -33.24 27.27
C GLN A 473 -13.87 -34.65 26.81
N LEU A 474 -12.58 -34.97 26.98
CA LEU A 474 -11.99 -36.22 26.51
C LEU A 474 -11.54 -37.13 27.66
N ALA A 475 -11.38 -36.60 28.88
CA ALA A 475 -10.85 -37.30 30.05
C ALA A 475 -11.68 -38.53 30.46
N ALA A 476 -13.01 -38.45 30.42
CA ALA A 476 -13.86 -39.61 30.70
C ALA A 476 -13.82 -40.64 29.55
N PRO A 477 -14.02 -40.25 28.27
CA PRO A 477 -13.90 -41.16 27.14
C PRO A 477 -12.58 -41.94 27.04
N ILE A 478 -11.42 -41.34 27.34
CA ILE A 478 -10.12 -42.03 27.24
C ILE A 478 -9.90 -43.14 28.28
N ARG A 479 -10.80 -43.29 29.26
CA ARG A 479 -10.75 -44.39 30.24
C ARG A 479 -11.31 -45.70 29.68
N GLN A 480 -12.01 -45.64 28.54
CA GLN A 480 -12.63 -46.78 27.87
C GLN A 480 -12.13 -46.83 26.42
N LEU A 481 -11.01 -47.51 26.21
CA LEU A 481 -10.33 -47.59 24.90
C LEU A 481 -10.39 -49.01 24.30
N GLU A 482 -11.24 -49.89 24.83
CA GLU A 482 -11.51 -51.20 24.24
C GLU A 482 -12.33 -51.07 22.94
N GLY A 483 -12.09 -51.96 21.98
CA GLY A 483 -12.82 -52.03 20.71
C GLY A 483 -12.55 -50.87 19.75
N ARG A 484 -11.44 -50.15 19.90
CA ARG A 484 -11.03 -49.05 19.00
C ARG A 484 -10.55 -49.57 17.65
N SER A 485 -10.53 -48.73 16.63
CA SER A 485 -10.04 -49.11 15.29
C SER A 485 -8.55 -48.84 15.12
N PHE A 486 -7.79 -49.90 14.83
CA PHE A 486 -6.36 -49.81 14.55
C PHE A 486 -6.08 -49.01 13.28
N GLU A 487 -6.80 -49.30 12.20
CA GLU A 487 -6.63 -48.70 10.88
C GLU A 487 -6.94 -47.20 10.90
N VAL A 488 -8.01 -46.80 11.59
CA VAL A 488 -8.36 -45.39 11.78
C VAL A 488 -7.28 -44.69 12.60
N GLY A 489 -6.87 -45.24 13.75
CA GLY A 489 -5.81 -44.67 14.57
C GLY A 489 -4.48 -44.51 13.82
N LYS A 490 -4.08 -45.52 13.03
CA LYS A 490 -2.89 -45.46 12.16
C LYS A 490 -3.02 -44.39 11.08
N SER A 491 -4.20 -44.27 10.45
CA SER A 491 -4.47 -43.25 9.44
C SER A 491 -4.40 -41.85 10.05
N VAL A 492 -5.09 -41.62 11.17
CA VAL A 492 -5.11 -40.35 11.91
C VAL A 492 -3.70 -39.93 12.33
N PHE A 493 -2.87 -40.86 12.78
CA PHE A 493 -1.46 -40.61 13.12
C PHE A 493 -0.64 -40.08 11.92
N LYS A 494 -0.95 -40.55 10.70
CA LYS A 494 -0.29 -40.08 9.47
C LYS A 494 -0.85 -38.74 9.00
N VAL A 495 -2.17 -38.60 8.87
CA VAL A 495 -2.82 -37.38 8.33
C VAL A 495 -2.74 -36.18 9.28
N SER A 496 -2.57 -36.44 10.58
CA SER A 496 -2.26 -35.40 11.59
C SER A 496 -0.77 -35.06 11.65
N ASN A 497 0.03 -35.63 10.73
CA ASN A 497 1.47 -35.42 10.56
C ASN A 497 2.33 -35.81 11.77
N CYS A 498 1.84 -36.66 12.67
CA CYS A 498 2.60 -37.12 13.85
C CYS A 498 3.87 -37.88 13.44
N VAL A 499 3.79 -38.66 12.36
CA VAL A 499 4.88 -39.49 11.80
C VAL A 499 6.10 -38.67 11.33
N ALA A 500 5.92 -37.37 11.06
CA ALA A 500 6.99 -36.51 10.61
C ALA A 500 8.00 -36.17 11.72
N CYS A 501 7.57 -36.25 12.99
CA CYS A 501 8.43 -35.99 14.15
C CYS A 501 8.60 -37.20 15.05
N HIS A 502 7.58 -38.06 15.16
CA HIS A 502 7.58 -39.19 16.09
C HIS A 502 7.73 -40.51 15.37
N ARG A 503 8.47 -41.42 16.01
CA ARG A 503 8.58 -42.82 15.60
C ARG A 503 7.61 -43.67 16.39
N LEU A 504 6.93 -44.59 15.72
CA LEU A 504 6.05 -45.57 16.32
C LEU A 504 6.07 -46.84 15.46
N ASN A 505 6.31 -48.00 16.08
CA ASN A 505 6.41 -49.28 15.37
C ASN A 505 7.36 -49.25 14.15
N ASN A 506 8.56 -48.68 14.33
CA ASN A 506 9.59 -48.49 13.29
C ASN A 506 9.20 -47.57 12.10
N GLU A 507 8.01 -46.98 12.09
CA GLU A 507 7.61 -45.95 11.12
C GLU A 507 7.83 -44.53 11.72
N GLY A 508 8.43 -43.61 10.96
CA GLY A 508 8.60 -42.20 11.34
C GLY A 508 10.01 -41.78 11.78
N GLN A 509 10.13 -40.50 12.16
CA GLN A 509 11.40 -39.85 12.54
C GLN A 509 11.57 -39.73 14.06
N VAL A 510 12.76 -39.32 14.53
CA VAL A 510 13.05 -39.13 15.97
C VAL A 510 13.43 -37.67 16.23
N PHE A 511 12.57 -36.75 15.79
CA PHE A 511 12.65 -35.33 16.15
C PHE A 511 11.82 -35.01 17.39
N GLY A 512 10.85 -35.87 17.71
CA GLY A 512 10.23 -36.01 19.02
C GLY A 512 10.52 -37.42 19.59
N PRO A 513 10.00 -37.73 20.80
CA PRO A 513 10.15 -39.04 21.41
C PRO A 513 9.75 -40.20 20.49
N ASP A 514 10.53 -41.28 20.54
CA ASP A 514 10.11 -42.59 20.01
C ASP A 514 8.95 -43.09 20.88
N LEU A 515 7.75 -43.01 20.33
CA LEU A 515 6.50 -43.30 21.04
C LEU A 515 6.36 -44.78 21.39
N ALA A 516 7.10 -45.67 20.68
CA ALA A 516 7.16 -47.08 21.04
C ALA A 516 7.99 -47.33 22.31
N LYS A 517 8.83 -46.37 22.72
CA LYS A 517 9.78 -46.46 23.84
C LYS A 517 9.51 -45.43 24.95
N LEU A 518 8.27 -44.94 25.06
CA LEU A 518 7.89 -44.05 26.15
C LEU A 518 8.13 -44.72 27.51
N ASP A 519 8.59 -43.93 28.48
CA ASP A 519 8.68 -44.34 29.88
C ASP A 519 7.32 -44.92 30.32
N PRO A 520 7.28 -46.07 31.02
CA PRO A 520 6.03 -46.66 31.51
C PRO A 520 5.11 -45.68 32.25
N LYS A 521 5.67 -44.69 32.97
CA LYS A 521 4.90 -43.64 33.68
C LYS A 521 4.24 -42.63 32.73
N LYS A 522 4.82 -42.40 31.55
CA LYS A 522 4.30 -41.52 30.49
C LYS A 522 3.41 -42.27 29.49
N ARG A 523 3.40 -43.60 29.52
CA ARG A 523 2.55 -44.45 28.66
C ARG A 523 1.14 -44.64 29.25
N THR A 524 0.46 -43.54 29.51
CA THR A 524 -0.95 -43.52 29.97
C THR A 524 -1.81 -42.71 29.00
N ALA A 525 -3.09 -43.04 28.90
CA ALA A 525 -4.02 -42.33 28.02
C ALA A 525 -4.14 -40.85 28.41
N GLU A 526 -4.15 -40.55 29.72
CA GLU A 526 -4.19 -39.19 30.23
C GLU A 526 -2.94 -38.40 29.86
N HIS A 527 -1.75 -38.99 30.00
CA HIS A 527 -0.50 -38.30 29.64
C HIS A 527 -0.46 -38.02 28.14
N ILE A 528 -0.77 -39.02 27.30
CA ILE A 528 -0.81 -38.85 25.85
C ILE A 528 -1.80 -37.75 25.45
N LEU A 529 -3.02 -37.76 26.01
CA LEU A 529 -4.02 -36.73 25.73
C LEU A 529 -3.54 -35.33 26.15
N ARG A 530 -2.92 -35.20 27.32
CA ARG A 530 -2.34 -33.92 27.77
C ARG A 530 -1.24 -33.45 26.84
N SER A 531 -0.35 -34.33 26.41
CA SER A 531 0.74 -33.98 25.48
C SER A 531 0.20 -33.58 24.10
N LEU A 532 -0.94 -34.13 23.66
CA LEU A 532 -1.60 -33.73 22.40
C LEU A 532 -2.33 -32.38 22.49
N LEU A 533 -2.90 -32.05 23.66
CA LEU A 533 -3.65 -30.81 23.89
C LEU A 533 -2.78 -29.64 24.35
N GLU A 534 -1.76 -29.92 25.17
CA GLU A 534 -0.90 -28.96 25.85
C GLU A 534 0.60 -29.33 25.64
N PRO A 535 1.09 -29.42 24.39
CA PRO A 535 2.44 -29.94 24.08
C PRO A 535 3.58 -29.15 24.73
N SER A 536 3.36 -27.87 25.07
CA SER A 536 4.35 -26.99 25.70
C SER A 536 4.43 -27.15 27.23
N LYS A 537 3.56 -27.95 27.85
CA LYS A 537 3.42 -28.06 29.31
C LYS A 537 4.47 -28.97 29.97
N ASP A 538 4.86 -30.04 29.28
CA ASP A 538 5.90 -30.98 29.73
C ASP A 538 6.82 -31.30 28.53
N ILE A 539 7.88 -30.50 28.39
CA ILE A 539 8.88 -30.67 27.33
C ILE A 539 10.08 -31.42 27.92
N ASP A 540 10.37 -32.61 27.38
CA ASP A 540 11.58 -33.32 27.76
C ASP A 540 12.83 -32.54 27.29
N GLU A 541 13.82 -32.43 28.17
CA GLU A 541 15.05 -31.66 27.97
C GLU A 541 15.76 -32.00 26.65
N LYS A 542 15.66 -33.25 26.17
CA LYS A 542 16.25 -33.70 24.89
C LYS A 542 15.59 -33.10 23.66
N PHE A 543 14.34 -32.69 23.76
CA PHE A 543 13.56 -32.09 22.67
C PHE A 543 13.32 -30.59 22.89
N GLN A 544 13.97 -30.02 23.91
CA GLN A 544 13.86 -28.63 24.28
C GLN A 544 14.40 -27.72 23.15
N THR A 545 13.59 -26.73 22.77
CA THR A 545 14.02 -25.70 21.83
C THR A 545 14.77 -24.59 22.56
N TYR A 546 15.87 -24.13 21.97
CA TYR A 546 16.71 -23.06 22.48
C TYR A 546 16.78 -21.90 21.51
N ALA A 547 16.81 -20.68 22.05
CA ALA A 547 17.25 -19.49 21.34
C ALA A 547 18.71 -19.19 21.72
N LEU A 548 19.60 -19.21 20.72
CA LEU A 548 21.02 -18.89 20.85
C LEU A 548 21.24 -17.47 20.29
N VAL A 549 21.50 -16.52 21.18
CA VAL A 549 21.80 -15.13 20.82
C VAL A 549 23.29 -15.01 20.58
N GLN A 550 23.68 -14.52 19.41
CA GLN A 550 25.08 -14.31 19.03
C GLN A 550 25.54 -12.87 19.32
N ARG A 551 26.86 -12.66 19.41
CA ARG A 551 27.50 -11.34 19.59
C ARG A 551 27.08 -10.32 18.53
N THR A 552 26.73 -10.79 17.34
CA THR A 552 26.25 -9.98 16.21
C THR A 552 24.81 -9.51 16.34
N GLY A 553 24.07 -9.96 17.37
CA GLY A 553 22.63 -9.76 17.51
C GLY A 553 21.78 -10.80 16.77
N LYS A 554 22.38 -11.71 15.98
CA LYS A 554 21.66 -12.80 15.33
C LYS A 554 21.16 -13.82 16.35
N VAL A 555 19.90 -14.26 16.23
CA VAL A 555 19.32 -15.33 17.05
C VAL A 555 19.13 -16.58 16.19
N VAL A 556 19.68 -17.70 16.65
CA VAL A 556 19.42 -19.02 16.06
C VAL A 556 18.51 -19.79 17.01
N THR A 557 17.29 -20.07 16.56
CA THR A 557 16.29 -20.81 17.35
C THR A 557 16.12 -22.21 16.79
N GLY A 558 16.21 -23.22 17.65
CA GLY A 558 15.96 -24.60 17.24
C GLY A 558 16.36 -25.62 18.31
N MET A 559 16.24 -26.90 17.95
CA MET A 559 16.60 -28.01 18.82
C MET A 559 18.08 -28.35 18.69
N ILE A 560 18.79 -28.46 19.81
CA ILE A 560 20.20 -28.83 19.81
C ILE A 560 20.30 -30.34 19.65
N VAL A 561 20.87 -30.78 18.52
CA VAL A 561 21.02 -32.21 18.21
C VAL A 561 22.42 -32.75 18.46
N GLU A 562 23.41 -31.84 18.52
CA GLU A 562 24.79 -32.20 18.83
C GLU A 562 25.47 -30.98 19.46
N GLU A 563 26.26 -31.19 20.50
CA GLU A 563 27.02 -30.14 21.16
C GLU A 563 28.41 -30.66 21.50
N THR A 564 29.45 -29.98 20.99
CA THR A 564 30.86 -30.30 21.24
C THR A 564 31.51 -29.20 22.10
N ALA A 565 32.81 -29.31 22.38
CA ALA A 565 33.55 -28.27 23.10
C ALA A 565 33.58 -26.92 22.35
N LYS A 566 33.49 -26.93 21.01
CA LYS A 566 33.60 -25.72 20.17
C LYS A 566 32.29 -25.29 19.52
N GLN A 567 31.38 -26.22 19.23
CA GLN A 567 30.23 -25.98 18.36
C GLN A 567 28.93 -26.55 18.93
N VAL A 568 27.82 -25.93 18.54
CA VAL A 568 26.45 -26.40 18.76
C VAL A 568 25.79 -26.60 17.40
N LYS A 569 25.25 -27.79 17.13
CA LYS A 569 24.44 -28.06 15.94
C LYS A 569 22.96 -27.98 16.30
N VAL A 570 22.24 -27.15 15.57
CA VAL A 570 20.85 -26.80 15.84
C VAL A 570 19.98 -27.14 14.64
N ILE A 571 18.96 -27.95 14.86
CA ILE A 571 17.89 -28.15 13.88
C ILE A 571 16.88 -27.04 14.05
N VAL A 572 16.88 -26.10 13.10
CA VAL A 572 15.98 -24.95 13.06
C VAL A 572 14.60 -25.36 12.52
N ASN A 573 14.55 -26.33 11.60
CA ASN A 573 13.32 -26.88 11.07
C ASN A 573 13.46 -28.42 10.85
N PRO A 574 12.84 -29.26 11.68
CA PRO A 574 12.95 -30.72 11.60
C PRO A 574 12.25 -31.32 10.36
N LEU A 575 11.37 -30.56 9.71
CA LEU A 575 10.67 -31.00 8.50
C LEU A 575 11.44 -30.64 7.21
N ALA A 576 12.47 -29.79 7.32
CA ALA A 576 13.31 -29.42 6.18
C ALA A 576 14.43 -30.46 5.99
N LYS A 577 14.69 -30.88 4.75
CA LYS A 577 15.84 -31.75 4.39
C LYS A 577 17.17 -30.97 4.38
N VAL A 578 17.40 -30.11 5.37
CA VAL A 578 18.57 -29.22 5.45
C VAL A 578 19.47 -29.69 6.58
N ALA A 579 20.79 -29.58 6.38
CA ALA A 579 21.76 -29.90 7.42
C ALA A 579 21.55 -29.02 8.67
N PRO A 580 21.81 -29.52 9.89
CA PRO A 580 21.73 -28.73 11.10
C PRO A 580 22.60 -27.47 11.02
N ALA A 581 22.09 -26.34 11.52
CA ALA A 581 22.85 -25.11 11.61
C ALA A 581 23.98 -25.25 12.64
N VAL A 582 25.21 -24.97 12.24
CA VAL A 582 26.37 -25.01 13.13
C VAL A 582 26.64 -23.62 13.71
N VAL A 583 26.71 -23.53 15.03
CA VAL A 583 26.98 -22.28 15.76
C VAL A 583 28.21 -22.48 16.64
N ASP A 584 29.25 -21.67 16.43
CA ASP A 584 30.42 -21.68 17.31
C ASP A 584 30.06 -21.13 18.69
N LYS A 585 30.49 -21.81 19.75
CA LYS A 585 30.18 -21.41 21.13
C LYS A 585 30.77 -20.05 21.49
N SER A 586 31.91 -19.68 20.92
CA SER A 586 32.59 -18.39 21.18
C SER A 586 31.74 -17.18 20.78
N VAL A 587 30.83 -17.35 19.81
CA VAL A 587 29.96 -16.26 19.33
C VAL A 587 28.64 -16.19 20.09
N ILE A 588 28.28 -17.18 20.91
CA ILE A 588 27.02 -17.18 21.68
C ILE A 588 27.20 -16.30 22.93
N VAL A 589 26.36 -15.28 23.09
CA VAL A 589 26.32 -14.40 24.27
C VAL A 589 25.24 -14.75 25.25
N ALA A 590 24.15 -15.36 24.79
CA ALA A 590 23.07 -15.82 25.65
C ALA A 590 22.41 -17.06 25.05
N ARG A 591 22.01 -17.99 25.92
CA ARG A 591 21.22 -19.17 25.59
C ARG A 591 19.97 -19.16 26.46
N ARG A 592 18.81 -19.30 25.83
CA ARG A 592 17.53 -19.32 26.54
C ARG A 592 16.72 -20.53 26.10
N LYS A 593 16.18 -21.28 27.08
CA LYS A 593 15.14 -22.29 26.84
C LYS A 593 13.85 -21.59 26.43
N LEU A 594 13.24 -22.02 25.34
CA LEU A 594 11.93 -21.52 24.94
C LEU A 594 10.82 -22.28 25.66
N PRO A 595 9.77 -21.59 26.15
CA PRO A 595 8.70 -22.27 26.86
C PRO A 595 7.75 -23.05 25.93
N ASN A 596 7.93 -22.95 24.62
CA ASN A 596 7.05 -23.55 23.61
C ASN A 596 7.68 -24.82 23.04
N SER A 597 6.85 -25.86 22.88
CA SER A 597 7.22 -27.08 22.18
C SER A 597 7.26 -26.86 20.66
N ILE A 598 8.05 -27.69 19.97
CA ILE A 598 8.02 -27.77 18.51
C ILE A 598 6.83 -28.60 18.00
N MET A 599 6.20 -29.40 18.88
CA MET A 599 4.95 -30.07 18.60
C MET A 599 3.81 -29.02 18.55
N PRO A 600 3.10 -28.87 17.43
CA PRO A 600 2.07 -27.83 17.29
C PRO A 600 0.89 -28.02 18.24
N GLU A 601 0.25 -26.91 18.62
CA GLU A 601 -1.03 -26.92 19.33
C GLU A 601 -2.22 -27.09 18.37
N GLY A 602 -3.36 -27.59 18.89
CA GLY A 602 -4.58 -27.74 18.11
C GLY A 602 -4.55 -28.87 17.07
N LEU A 603 -3.62 -29.83 17.22
CA LEU A 603 -3.52 -31.02 16.36
C LEU A 603 -4.84 -31.81 16.29
N LEU A 604 -5.58 -31.83 17.41
CA LEU A 604 -6.84 -32.56 17.55
C LEU A 604 -8.06 -31.82 16.99
N ASN A 605 -7.94 -30.53 16.65
CA ASN A 605 -9.13 -29.69 16.42
C ASN A 605 -9.98 -30.14 15.22
N ARG A 606 -9.37 -30.91 14.33
CA ARG A 606 -9.97 -31.43 13.10
C ARG A 606 -10.41 -32.87 13.19
N LEU A 607 -10.14 -33.49 14.34
CA LEU A 607 -10.53 -34.84 14.64
C LEU A 607 -11.86 -34.81 15.38
N SER A 608 -12.72 -35.75 15.04
CA SER A 608 -13.86 -36.10 15.88
C SER A 608 -13.38 -36.74 17.18
N ARG A 609 -14.25 -36.79 18.19
CA ARG A 609 -13.96 -37.47 19.46
C ARG A 609 -13.48 -38.90 19.23
N GLU A 610 -14.19 -39.67 18.41
CA GLU A 610 -13.87 -41.08 18.17
C GLU A 610 -12.50 -41.27 17.50
N GLU A 611 -12.16 -40.43 16.51
CA GLU A 611 -10.84 -40.46 15.87
C GLU A 611 -9.71 -40.11 16.85
N ILE A 612 -9.96 -39.23 17.82
CA ILE A 612 -9.01 -38.93 18.90
C ILE A 612 -8.82 -40.16 19.80
N LEU A 613 -9.89 -40.87 20.14
CA LEU A 613 -9.80 -42.10 20.94
C LEU A 613 -9.06 -43.21 20.19
N ASP A 614 -9.33 -43.38 18.89
CA ASP A 614 -8.62 -44.33 18.03
C ASP A 614 -7.12 -43.97 17.90
N LEU A 615 -6.79 -42.68 17.75
CA LEU A 615 -5.41 -42.19 17.75
C LEU A 615 -4.70 -42.48 19.09
N ILE A 616 -5.34 -42.17 20.22
CA ILE A 616 -4.76 -42.42 21.54
C ILE A 616 -4.57 -43.92 21.76
N ALA A 617 -5.55 -44.76 21.40
CA ALA A 617 -5.41 -46.21 21.48
C ALA A 617 -4.26 -46.73 20.60
N TYR A 618 -4.12 -46.20 19.38
CA TYR A 618 -3.02 -46.52 18.48
C TYR A 618 -1.66 -46.21 19.08
N VAL A 619 -1.46 -44.99 19.61
CA VAL A 619 -0.21 -44.60 20.28
C VAL A 619 0.04 -45.42 21.56
N LEU A 620 -0.98 -45.58 22.41
CA LEU A 620 -0.90 -46.32 23.66
C LEU A 620 -0.51 -47.78 23.45
N SER A 621 -1.03 -48.40 22.38
CA SER A 621 -0.69 -49.78 21.99
C SER A 621 0.75 -49.95 21.50
N GLY A 622 1.47 -48.85 21.23
CA GLY A 622 2.78 -48.92 20.58
C GLY A 622 2.70 -49.22 19.09
N GLY A 623 1.51 -49.06 18.48
CA GLY A 623 1.22 -49.47 17.11
C GLY A 623 1.11 -51.00 16.92
N ASP A 624 0.86 -51.76 18.00
CA ASP A 624 0.65 -53.21 17.94
C ASP A 624 -0.83 -53.56 17.71
N MET A 625 -1.14 -54.01 16.50
CA MET A 625 -2.49 -54.45 16.10
C MET A 625 -3.03 -55.61 16.98
N LYS A 626 -2.15 -56.39 17.64
CA LYS A 626 -2.56 -57.51 18.49
C LYS A 626 -2.99 -57.08 19.89
N SER A 627 -2.85 -55.81 20.24
CA SER A 627 -3.25 -55.24 21.53
C SER A 627 -4.72 -55.51 21.86
N LYS A 628 -5.01 -55.66 23.16
CA LYS A 628 -6.38 -55.80 23.68
C LYS A 628 -7.27 -54.59 23.38
N LEU A 629 -6.69 -53.42 23.08
CA LEU A 629 -7.44 -52.21 22.75
C LEU A 629 -8.21 -52.31 21.42
N PHE A 630 -7.77 -53.19 20.50
CA PHE A 630 -8.37 -53.34 19.17
C PHE A 630 -9.18 -54.63 19.01
N LYS A 631 -9.08 -55.55 19.98
CA LYS A 631 -9.84 -56.80 19.97
C LYS A 631 -11.19 -56.55 20.65
N ALA A 632 -12.28 -56.89 19.97
CA ALA A 632 -13.58 -57.01 20.62
C ALA A 632 -13.49 -58.10 21.71
N HIS A 633 -14.06 -57.83 22.88
CA HIS A 633 -14.33 -58.88 23.87
C HIS A 633 -15.04 -60.04 23.16
N LYS A 634 -14.44 -61.24 23.20
CA LYS A 634 -15.19 -62.46 22.87
C LYS A 634 -16.28 -62.59 23.93
N HIS A 635 -17.53 -62.47 23.51
CA HIS A 635 -18.67 -62.95 24.29
C HIS A 635 -18.61 -64.47 24.43
#